data_AF-A0A7X6XKW7-F1
#
_entry.id   AF-A0A7X6XKW7-F1
#
_cell.length_a   1.000
_cell.length_b   1.000
_cell.length_c   1.000
_cell.angle_alpha   90.00
_cell.angle_beta   90.00
_cell.angle_gamma   90.00
#
_symmetry.space_group_name_H-M   'P 1'
#
loop_
_entity.id
_entity.type
_entity.pdbx_description
1 polymer ?
#
loop_
_entity_poly.entity_id
_entity_poly.type
_entity_poly.pdbx_seq_one_letter_code
_entity_poly.pdbx_strand_id
1 'polypeptide(L)'
;MRGISLLSCILVSIPGIARADFARPEEHGGLRDIVLIYRGAAPRTAKEMLPLVAHVDRSGVPRAWFFDGFLLLTQQPEWCQSETRAQMQGWLDALFAPGGLVPELQAAVQAAEQRLGAPPTPRQVMISLPRPVGGEGLREARLPDLEWFIDETVRRWQAAAPRHLALWGTYWYWEEIGAAEGPLVRGACDATHRHGLKTLWIPWFRASGWDQWREAGFDLAILQPNYAFLPPAAGRHLPDESRLSETARLAREAGMGVEIETRYALTASATDRANLRLYLNHALSDGYAGAVRAHFHSMDQYQRLAASTLPEARQLYDDLYALCAGRLQARPVSLLHQVPVRRLRAGGARAETVALTGPRPEPVVLGAGDRLELRLDPPRLLDELRLCLAGDGQSTGLRALTLSGRAAAGGPWRVLDSLAEAPPPEGGWLLSTWQPVRLSALRVSVEPFPGRRVTVTGLTAYPAEPASSSPDNLALGCRYVVRPGHRAVYPDRGGELTDGLLSEEGFADGRTVGWSGVAKVVVEITLPEAVPVEAVRCHLQGGGYAAVQYPRALSVAVSDDGERWRLLSDAPPRTELLPARAGATEGLSLAWRRQEGPPGGERARHVRVTLVPAGWLMLSEVEVWSGGRNVALKAPYRFRPLPHAAQNYSDDGEKLTNGTAVPSFEHTVGWDQGPAEVEVDLGRACRVRAARAYVLGGGNGGVYLPREVTLSLSADGQAWTAPVPLRLPRRDEQEASFGVWASANVAPQPARYARLRLTPARGWLMLGEVEVLGTAE
;
A
#
# COMPACT_ATOMS: atom_id res chain seq x y z
N MET A 1 -49.61 -63.10 34.70
CA MET A 1 -48.24 -62.58 34.85
C MET A 1 -47.85 -61.89 33.55
N ARG A 2 -47.06 -60.82 33.66
CA ARG A 2 -46.98 -59.66 32.75
C ARG A 2 -46.50 -60.01 31.34
N GLY A 3 -47.22 -59.46 30.35
CA GLY A 3 -46.83 -59.38 28.94
C GLY A 3 -46.10 -58.07 28.63
N ILE A 4 -45.17 -58.16 27.68
CA ILE A 4 -44.25 -57.11 27.22
C ILE A 4 -44.98 -56.17 26.25
N SER A 5 -44.98 -54.87 26.51
CA SER A 5 -45.39 -53.84 25.54
C SER A 5 -44.14 -53.18 24.95
N LEU A 6 -43.95 -53.35 23.63
CA LEU A 6 -43.07 -52.49 22.83
C LEU A 6 -43.73 -51.12 22.67
N LEU A 7 -43.02 -50.05 23.08
CA LEU A 7 -43.33 -48.68 22.70
C LEU A 7 -42.31 -48.25 21.64
N SER A 8 -42.76 -48.10 20.40
CA SER A 8 -42.00 -47.45 19.32
C SER A 8 -42.00 -45.95 19.55
N CYS A 9 -40.86 -45.37 19.91
CA CYS A 9 -40.68 -43.92 19.89
C CYS A 9 -40.29 -43.49 18.47
N ILE A 10 -41.25 -42.87 17.76
CA ILE A 10 -40.99 -42.12 16.53
C ILE A 10 -40.21 -40.86 16.93
N LEU A 11 -38.91 -40.85 16.67
CA LEU A 11 -38.09 -39.63 16.70
C LEU A 11 -38.46 -38.80 15.47
N VAL A 12 -39.36 -37.83 15.65
CA VAL A 12 -39.54 -36.74 14.69
C VAL A 12 -38.31 -35.84 14.82
N SER A 13 -37.36 -36.01 13.91
CA SER A 13 -36.26 -35.08 13.71
C SER A 13 -36.84 -33.74 13.25
N ILE A 14 -36.87 -32.76 14.16
CA ILE A 14 -37.08 -31.36 13.78
C ILE A 14 -35.91 -30.99 12.87
N PRO A 15 -36.12 -30.55 11.61
CA PRO A 15 -35.03 -30.08 10.78
C PRO A 15 -34.38 -28.91 11.51
N GLY A 16 -33.13 -29.09 11.91
CA GLY A 16 -32.34 -28.00 12.47
C GLY A 16 -32.32 -26.87 11.44
N ILE A 17 -32.71 -25.67 11.85
CA ILE A 17 -32.50 -24.46 11.06
C ILE A 17 -31.00 -24.44 10.74
N ALA A 18 -30.64 -24.68 9.48
CA ALA A 18 -29.25 -24.59 9.05
C ALA A 18 -28.78 -23.17 9.38
N ARG A 19 -27.84 -23.06 10.31
CA ARG A 19 -27.25 -21.78 10.67
C ARG A 19 -26.51 -21.27 9.44
N ALA A 20 -26.78 -20.03 9.02
CA ALA A 20 -26.06 -19.42 7.91
C ALA A 20 -24.54 -19.50 8.15
N ASP A 21 -23.80 -19.95 7.14
CA ASP A 21 -22.37 -20.20 7.21
C ASP A 21 -21.73 -19.81 5.87
N PHE A 22 -20.41 -19.58 5.84
CA PHE A 22 -19.71 -19.23 4.62
C PHE A 22 -19.84 -20.30 3.53
N ALA A 23 -19.59 -19.93 2.27
CA ALA A 23 -19.49 -20.87 1.16
C ALA A 23 -18.44 -21.96 1.47
N ARG A 24 -18.85 -23.23 1.45
CA ARG A 24 -18.02 -24.36 1.84
C ARG A 24 -17.36 -25.00 0.60
N PRO A 25 -16.04 -25.22 0.60
CA PRO A 25 -15.35 -25.82 -0.56
C PRO A 25 -16.00 -27.13 -1.05
N GLU A 26 -16.52 -27.95 -0.15
CA GLU A 26 -17.16 -29.24 -0.45
C GLU A 26 -18.39 -29.08 -1.37
N GLU A 27 -19.12 -27.97 -1.26
CA GLU A 27 -20.29 -27.65 -2.09
C GLU A 27 -19.88 -27.22 -3.52
N HIS A 28 -18.61 -26.86 -3.69
CA HIS A 28 -18.04 -26.34 -4.93
C HIS A 28 -16.97 -27.27 -5.54
N GLY A 29 -17.02 -28.58 -5.23
CA GLY A 29 -16.10 -29.57 -5.79
C GLY A 29 -14.70 -29.54 -5.19
N GLY A 30 -14.58 -29.06 -3.95
CA GLY A 30 -13.33 -28.87 -3.25
C GLY A 30 -12.60 -27.57 -3.60
N LEU A 31 -13.18 -26.71 -4.46
CA LEU A 31 -12.62 -25.40 -4.82
C LEU A 31 -12.49 -24.52 -3.59
N ARG A 32 -11.28 -24.08 -3.25
CA ARG A 32 -11.03 -23.36 -2.01
C ARG A 32 -10.43 -21.97 -2.19
N ASP A 33 -9.40 -21.85 -3.01
CA ASP A 33 -8.59 -20.65 -3.14
C ASP A 33 -8.45 -20.28 -4.63
N ILE A 34 -9.22 -19.28 -5.03
CA ILE A 34 -9.29 -18.77 -6.39
C ILE A 34 -8.34 -17.59 -6.53
N VAL A 35 -7.36 -17.67 -7.42
CA VAL A 35 -6.49 -16.53 -7.75
C VAL A 35 -6.91 -15.87 -9.05
N LEU A 36 -6.98 -14.54 -9.05
CA LEU A 36 -7.36 -13.74 -10.20
C LEU A 36 -6.15 -13.49 -11.10
N ILE A 37 -6.22 -13.94 -12.35
CA ILE A 37 -5.15 -13.79 -13.34
C ILE A 37 -5.61 -12.87 -14.46
N TYR A 38 -5.16 -11.62 -14.39
CA TYR A 38 -5.43 -10.62 -15.42
C TYR A 38 -4.51 -10.78 -16.63
N ARG A 39 -5.12 -10.78 -17.83
CA ARG A 39 -4.46 -10.48 -19.09
C ARG A 39 -4.19 -8.97 -19.16
N GLY A 40 -2.92 -8.60 -19.02
CA GLY A 40 -2.45 -7.22 -19.26
C GLY A 40 -2.35 -6.91 -20.75
N ALA A 41 -1.68 -5.82 -21.14
CA ALA A 41 -1.32 -5.58 -22.54
C ALA A 41 -0.33 -6.65 -23.05
N ALA A 42 0.73 -6.92 -22.27
CA ALA A 42 1.66 -8.01 -22.53
C ALA A 42 1.07 -9.38 -22.11
N PRO A 43 1.23 -10.44 -22.92
CA PRO A 43 0.84 -11.81 -22.54
C PRO A 43 1.52 -12.25 -21.25
N ARG A 44 0.80 -13.02 -20.44
CA ARG A 44 1.36 -13.67 -19.26
C ARG A 44 2.13 -14.91 -19.69
N THR A 45 3.21 -15.21 -18.99
CA THR A 45 4.02 -16.41 -19.23
C THR A 45 3.83 -17.44 -18.13
N ALA A 46 4.11 -18.71 -18.45
CA ALA A 46 4.12 -19.81 -17.50
C ALA A 46 5.02 -19.53 -16.29
N LYS A 47 6.16 -18.85 -16.49
CA LYS A 47 7.10 -18.47 -15.43
C LYS A 47 6.45 -17.49 -14.43
N GLU A 48 5.64 -16.55 -14.92
CA GLU A 48 4.92 -15.59 -14.07
C GLU A 48 3.74 -16.23 -13.34
N MET A 49 3.14 -17.29 -13.89
CA MET A 49 2.05 -18.03 -13.25
C MET A 49 2.55 -19.09 -12.27
N LEU A 50 3.79 -19.57 -12.41
CA LEU A 50 4.34 -20.65 -11.58
C LEU A 50 4.24 -20.38 -10.07
N PRO A 51 4.53 -19.17 -9.54
CA PRO A 51 4.40 -18.89 -8.11
C PRO A 51 2.95 -18.84 -7.60
N LEU A 52 1.95 -18.85 -8.49
CA LEU A 52 0.54 -18.98 -8.16
C LEU A 52 0.13 -20.46 -8.20
N VAL A 53 0.62 -21.20 -9.18
CA VAL A 53 0.34 -22.65 -9.33
C VAL A 53 0.99 -23.48 -8.21
N ALA A 54 2.22 -23.12 -7.83
CA ALA A 54 2.98 -23.81 -6.80
C ALA A 54 3.64 -22.82 -5.85
N HIS A 55 3.75 -23.20 -4.58
CA HIS A 55 4.58 -22.51 -3.61
C HIS A 55 6.03 -22.76 -3.98
N VAL A 56 6.78 -21.70 -4.25
CA VAL A 56 8.20 -21.77 -4.62
C VAL A 56 9.10 -21.35 -3.47
N ASP A 57 10.28 -21.95 -3.36
CA ASP A 57 11.30 -21.48 -2.41
C ASP A 57 11.99 -20.19 -2.90
N ARG A 58 13.04 -19.74 -2.19
CA ARG A 58 13.79 -18.51 -2.54
C ARG A 58 14.57 -18.62 -3.85
N SER A 59 14.82 -19.83 -4.34
CA SER A 59 15.46 -20.08 -5.63
C SER A 59 14.44 -20.23 -6.77
N GLY A 60 13.14 -20.08 -6.48
CA GLY A 60 12.07 -20.24 -7.47
C GLY A 60 11.70 -21.71 -7.74
N VAL A 61 12.17 -22.66 -6.93
CA VAL A 61 11.89 -24.08 -7.12
C VAL A 61 10.55 -24.46 -6.48
N PRO A 62 9.62 -25.12 -7.21
CA PRO A 62 8.36 -25.60 -6.65
C PRO A 62 8.54 -26.57 -5.48
N ARG A 63 7.80 -26.35 -4.39
CA ARG A 63 7.84 -27.16 -3.15
C ARG A 63 6.50 -27.78 -2.79
N ALA A 64 5.38 -27.17 -3.18
CA ALA A 64 4.04 -27.71 -2.99
C ALA A 64 3.06 -27.07 -3.96
N TRP A 65 1.95 -27.75 -4.24
CA TRP A 65 0.80 -27.16 -4.93
C TRP A 65 0.19 -26.03 -4.08
N PHE A 66 -0.22 -24.94 -4.73
CA PHE A 66 -0.67 -23.73 -4.04
C PHE A 66 -2.14 -23.42 -4.31
N PHE A 67 -2.47 -22.53 -5.25
CA PHE A 67 -3.87 -22.24 -5.58
C PHE A 67 -4.54 -23.44 -6.29
N ASP A 68 -5.84 -23.61 -6.07
CA ASP A 68 -6.65 -24.67 -6.68
C ASP A 68 -7.71 -24.16 -7.66
N GLY A 69 -7.96 -22.85 -7.67
CA GLY A 69 -8.79 -22.15 -8.65
C GLY A 69 -8.05 -21.02 -9.37
N PHE A 70 -8.31 -20.87 -10.66
CA PHE A 70 -7.73 -19.82 -11.51
C PHE A 70 -8.85 -19.09 -12.27
N LEU A 71 -9.14 -17.86 -11.87
CA LEU A 71 -10.05 -16.99 -12.61
C LEU A 71 -9.26 -16.22 -13.66
N LEU A 72 -9.52 -16.49 -14.94
CA LEU A 72 -8.91 -15.81 -16.08
C LEU A 72 -9.79 -14.64 -16.51
N LEU A 73 -9.21 -13.44 -16.47
CA LEU A 73 -9.94 -12.19 -16.74
C LEU A 73 -9.05 -11.14 -17.41
N THR A 74 -9.63 -10.00 -17.78
CA THR A 74 -8.95 -8.91 -18.50
C THR A 74 -9.39 -7.55 -17.99
N GLN A 75 -8.47 -6.57 -18.01
CA GLN A 75 -8.78 -5.16 -17.77
C GLN A 75 -8.87 -4.35 -19.07
N GLN A 76 -8.62 -4.96 -20.23
CA GLN A 76 -8.72 -4.29 -21.52
C GLN A 76 -10.19 -3.95 -21.79
N PRO A 77 -10.57 -2.65 -21.87
CA PRO A 77 -11.96 -2.22 -21.99
C PRO A 77 -12.71 -2.89 -23.13
N GLU A 78 -12.04 -3.09 -24.27
CA GLU A 78 -12.60 -3.75 -25.44
C GLU A 78 -13.08 -5.17 -25.16
N TRP A 79 -12.45 -5.90 -24.23
CA TRP A 79 -12.75 -7.29 -23.93
C TRP A 79 -13.62 -7.45 -22.70
N CYS A 80 -13.46 -6.61 -21.67
CA CYS A 80 -14.30 -6.71 -20.48
C CYS A 80 -15.66 -6.02 -20.63
N GLN A 81 -15.76 -5.04 -21.54
CA GLN A 81 -16.98 -4.31 -21.87
C GLN A 81 -17.28 -4.39 -23.37
N SER A 82 -17.32 -5.60 -23.92
CA SER A 82 -17.42 -5.80 -25.37
C SER A 82 -18.74 -5.29 -25.96
N GLU A 83 -18.62 -4.45 -26.98
CA GLU A 83 -19.70 -3.95 -27.83
C GLU A 83 -20.03 -4.93 -28.96
N THR A 84 -19.05 -5.70 -29.40
CA THR A 84 -19.16 -6.54 -30.60
C THR A 84 -18.69 -7.97 -30.35
N ARG A 85 -19.20 -8.90 -31.16
CA ARG A 85 -18.75 -10.29 -31.19
C ARG A 85 -17.29 -10.44 -31.61
N ALA A 86 -16.75 -9.50 -32.40
CA ALA A 86 -15.34 -9.49 -32.78
C ALA A 86 -14.42 -9.21 -31.58
N GLN A 87 -14.83 -8.33 -30.66
CA GLN A 87 -14.09 -8.10 -29.43
C GLN A 87 -14.15 -9.31 -28.48
N MET A 88 -15.33 -9.94 -28.36
CA MET A 88 -15.50 -11.19 -27.61
C MET A 88 -14.64 -12.32 -28.18
N GLN A 89 -14.56 -12.43 -29.51
CA GLN A 89 -13.66 -13.32 -30.22
C GLN A 89 -12.19 -13.03 -29.87
N GLY A 90 -11.78 -11.75 -29.85
CA GLY A 90 -10.45 -11.33 -29.42
C GLY A 90 -10.11 -11.78 -28.00
N TRP A 91 -11.08 -11.75 -27.08
CA TRP A 91 -10.89 -12.29 -25.73
C TRP A 91 -10.68 -13.81 -25.73
N LEU A 92 -11.48 -14.57 -26.50
CA LEU A 92 -11.29 -16.00 -26.67
C LEU A 92 -9.93 -16.34 -27.30
N ASP A 93 -9.44 -15.51 -28.22
CA ASP A 93 -8.12 -15.68 -28.82
C ASP A 93 -7.01 -15.42 -27.78
N ALA A 94 -7.14 -14.39 -26.95
CA ALA A 94 -6.22 -14.13 -25.85
C ALA A 94 -6.19 -15.24 -24.78
N LEU A 95 -7.26 -16.02 -24.66
CA LEU A 95 -7.34 -17.19 -23.78
C LEU A 95 -6.70 -18.45 -24.40
N PHE A 96 -7.07 -18.78 -25.63
CA PHE A 96 -6.82 -20.12 -26.19
C PHE A 96 -5.74 -20.19 -27.29
N ALA A 97 -5.36 -19.08 -27.93
CA ALA A 97 -4.32 -19.09 -28.95
C ALA A 97 -2.94 -19.47 -28.35
N PRO A 98 -1.96 -19.90 -29.15
CA PRO A 98 -0.59 -20.11 -28.67
C PRO A 98 -0.05 -18.86 -27.94
N GLY A 99 0.48 -19.05 -26.72
CA GLY A 99 0.89 -17.95 -25.84
C GLY A 99 -0.26 -17.21 -25.11
N GLY A 100 -1.49 -17.72 -25.25
CA GLY A 100 -2.65 -17.26 -24.49
C GLY A 100 -2.67 -17.79 -23.05
N LEU A 101 -3.61 -17.32 -22.23
CA LEU A 101 -3.64 -17.64 -20.81
C LEU A 101 -3.79 -19.14 -20.51
N VAL A 102 -4.62 -19.88 -21.27
CA VAL A 102 -4.85 -21.31 -21.03
C VAL A 102 -3.60 -22.15 -21.34
N PRO A 103 -2.94 -22.01 -22.51
CA PRO A 103 -1.67 -22.69 -22.75
C PRO A 103 -0.56 -22.35 -21.75
N GLU A 104 -0.46 -21.09 -21.32
CA GLU A 104 0.59 -20.66 -20.38
C GLU A 104 0.32 -21.17 -18.96
N LEU A 105 -0.94 -21.22 -18.52
CA LEU A 105 -1.33 -21.87 -17.27
C LEU A 105 -1.06 -23.38 -17.32
N GLN A 106 -1.38 -24.04 -18.43
CA GLN A 106 -1.08 -25.44 -18.66
C GLN A 106 0.43 -25.72 -18.55
N ALA A 107 1.27 -24.86 -19.15
CA ALA A 107 2.72 -24.97 -19.08
C ALA A 107 3.25 -24.76 -17.66
N ALA A 108 2.68 -23.81 -16.89
CA ALA A 108 3.03 -23.60 -15.49
C ALA A 108 2.69 -24.82 -14.61
N VAL A 109 1.53 -25.44 -14.82
CA VAL A 109 1.13 -26.69 -14.14
C VAL A 109 2.05 -27.84 -14.51
N GLN A 110 2.42 -27.99 -15.78
CA GLN A 110 3.37 -29.03 -16.21
C GLN A 110 4.77 -28.81 -15.59
N ALA A 111 5.25 -27.57 -15.51
CA ALA A 111 6.52 -27.25 -14.88
C ALA A 111 6.52 -27.61 -13.38
N ALA A 112 5.41 -27.36 -12.68
CA ALA A 112 5.26 -27.79 -11.29
C ALA A 112 5.16 -29.32 -11.16
N GLU A 113 4.43 -30.00 -12.05
CA GLU A 113 4.26 -31.47 -12.08
C GLU A 113 5.61 -32.19 -12.20
N GLN A 114 6.53 -31.68 -13.02
CA GLN A 114 7.88 -32.26 -13.17
C GLN A 114 8.62 -32.40 -11.83
N ARG A 115 8.34 -31.53 -10.85
CA ARG A 115 8.98 -31.55 -9.54
C ARG A 115 8.13 -32.21 -8.44
N LEU A 116 6.81 -32.01 -8.50
CA LEU A 116 5.87 -32.35 -7.43
C LEU A 116 5.07 -33.63 -7.70
N GLY A 117 5.14 -34.19 -8.92
CA GLY A 117 4.19 -35.20 -9.38
C GLY A 117 2.84 -34.60 -9.74
N ALA A 118 1.87 -35.43 -10.14
CA ALA A 118 0.54 -34.96 -10.53
C ALA A 118 -0.16 -34.22 -9.37
N PRO A 119 -0.95 -33.17 -9.66
CA PRO A 119 -1.73 -32.52 -8.62
C PRO A 119 -2.79 -33.49 -8.05
N PRO A 120 -3.12 -33.38 -6.75
CA PRO A 120 -4.05 -34.30 -6.09
C PRO A 120 -5.47 -34.26 -6.68
N THR A 121 -5.83 -33.12 -7.24
CA THR A 121 -7.10 -32.87 -7.95
C THR A 121 -6.82 -31.96 -9.15
N PRO A 122 -7.64 -32.06 -10.23
CA PRO A 122 -7.60 -31.10 -11.32
C PRO A 122 -7.76 -29.68 -10.80
N ARG A 123 -6.93 -28.76 -11.28
CA ARG A 123 -7.04 -27.35 -10.94
C ARG A 123 -8.22 -26.73 -11.69
N GLN A 124 -9.04 -25.98 -10.98
CA GLN A 124 -10.27 -25.41 -11.51
C GLN A 124 -9.98 -24.11 -12.25
N VAL A 125 -10.59 -23.92 -13.42
CA VAL A 125 -10.43 -22.72 -14.25
C VAL A 125 -11.79 -22.09 -14.49
N MET A 126 -11.86 -20.77 -14.30
CA MET A 126 -13.04 -19.95 -14.54
C MET A 126 -12.70 -18.89 -15.56
N ILE A 127 -13.61 -18.62 -16.49
CA ILE A 127 -13.41 -17.64 -17.56
C ILE A 127 -14.39 -16.48 -17.38
N SER A 128 -13.87 -15.26 -17.38
CA SER A 128 -14.72 -14.06 -17.30
C SER A 128 -15.59 -13.91 -18.55
N LEU A 129 -16.89 -13.77 -18.34
CA LEU A 129 -17.84 -13.32 -19.35
C LEU A 129 -17.68 -11.81 -19.53
N PRO A 130 -17.47 -11.32 -20.76
CA PRO A 130 -17.54 -9.89 -21.06
C PRO A 130 -18.88 -9.32 -20.62
N ARG A 131 -18.91 -8.12 -20.03
CA ARG A 131 -20.17 -7.38 -19.84
C ARG A 131 -20.59 -6.80 -21.19
N PRO A 132 -21.72 -7.23 -21.78
CA PRO A 132 -22.22 -6.58 -22.97
C PRO A 132 -22.71 -5.17 -22.63
N VAL A 133 -22.25 -4.15 -23.34
CA VAL A 133 -22.72 -2.76 -23.18
C VAL A 133 -23.82 -2.41 -24.21
N GLY A 134 -24.84 -1.64 -23.82
CA GLY A 134 -25.96 -1.26 -24.69
C GLY A 134 -27.09 -0.50 -23.97
N GLY A 135 -28.04 0.06 -24.73
CA GLY A 135 -29.21 0.82 -24.24
C GLY A 135 -30.46 -0.04 -23.93
N GLU A 136 -31.66 0.55 -23.95
CA GLU A 136 -32.94 -0.16 -23.71
C GLU A 136 -33.08 -1.42 -24.59
N GLY A 137 -33.55 -2.54 -24.00
CA GLY A 137 -33.62 -3.85 -24.68
C GLY A 137 -32.31 -4.67 -24.62
N LEU A 138 -31.39 -4.32 -23.72
CA LEU A 138 -30.06 -4.94 -23.55
C LEU A 138 -30.10 -6.48 -23.53
N ARG A 139 -31.11 -7.09 -22.90
CA ARG A 139 -31.23 -8.54 -22.82
C ARG A 139 -31.45 -9.16 -24.20
N GLU A 140 -32.53 -8.78 -24.89
CA GLU A 140 -32.92 -9.33 -26.18
C GLU A 140 -31.84 -9.11 -27.23
N ALA A 141 -31.11 -8.00 -27.14
CA ALA A 141 -30.02 -7.69 -28.05
C ALA A 141 -28.73 -8.48 -27.78
N ARG A 142 -28.38 -8.80 -26.52
CA ARG A 142 -27.03 -9.28 -26.16
C ARG A 142 -26.95 -10.67 -25.55
N LEU A 143 -28.05 -11.28 -25.10
CA LEU A 143 -28.03 -12.66 -24.59
C LEU A 143 -27.50 -13.67 -25.64
N PRO A 144 -27.89 -13.62 -26.93
CA PRO A 144 -27.35 -14.54 -27.93
C PRO A 144 -25.82 -14.45 -28.12
N ASP A 145 -25.23 -13.27 -27.91
CA ASP A 145 -23.77 -13.11 -27.97
C ASP A 145 -23.07 -13.79 -26.79
N LEU A 146 -23.64 -13.68 -25.58
CA LEU A 146 -23.13 -14.36 -24.39
C LEU A 146 -23.29 -15.88 -24.50
N GLU A 147 -24.44 -16.36 -25.00
CA GLU A 147 -24.66 -17.78 -25.26
C GLU A 147 -23.62 -18.33 -26.24
N TRP A 148 -23.37 -17.62 -27.34
CA TRP A 148 -22.31 -17.99 -28.27
C TRP A 148 -20.93 -17.99 -27.61
N PHE A 149 -20.60 -16.96 -26.82
CA PHE A 149 -19.30 -16.88 -26.16
C PHE A 149 -19.07 -18.07 -25.22
N ILE A 150 -20.10 -18.49 -24.48
CA ILE A 150 -20.09 -19.67 -23.61
C ILE A 150 -19.90 -20.94 -24.43
N ASP A 151 -20.71 -21.15 -25.47
CA ASP A 151 -20.62 -22.32 -26.36
C ASP A 151 -19.21 -22.43 -26.98
N GLU A 152 -18.67 -21.31 -27.45
CA GLU A 152 -17.35 -21.25 -28.07
C GLU A 152 -16.22 -21.47 -27.06
N THR A 153 -16.37 -20.97 -25.83
CA THR A 153 -15.47 -21.26 -24.71
C THR A 153 -15.40 -22.76 -24.45
N VAL A 154 -16.55 -23.43 -24.34
CA VAL A 154 -16.62 -24.89 -24.11
C VAL A 154 -16.01 -25.65 -25.28
N ARG A 155 -16.34 -25.28 -26.53
CA ARG A 155 -15.80 -25.91 -27.73
C ARG A 155 -14.27 -25.81 -27.79
N ARG A 156 -13.71 -24.62 -27.52
CA ARG A 156 -12.25 -24.41 -27.51
C ARG A 156 -11.57 -25.12 -26.36
N TRP A 157 -12.20 -25.16 -25.18
CA TRP A 157 -11.68 -25.91 -24.05
C TRP A 157 -11.58 -27.41 -24.35
N GLN A 158 -12.64 -27.99 -24.91
CA GLN A 158 -12.66 -29.39 -25.33
C GLN A 158 -11.60 -29.69 -26.39
N ALA A 159 -11.40 -28.78 -27.35
CA ALA A 159 -10.37 -28.92 -28.38
C ALA A 159 -8.94 -28.79 -27.81
N ALA A 160 -8.73 -27.89 -26.85
CA ALA A 160 -7.44 -27.72 -26.18
C ALA A 160 -7.10 -28.91 -25.25
N ALA A 161 -8.12 -29.56 -24.68
CA ALA A 161 -8.02 -30.73 -23.79
C ALA A 161 -6.89 -30.60 -22.75
N PRO A 162 -6.83 -29.51 -21.96
CA PRO A 162 -5.73 -29.27 -21.05
C PRO A 162 -5.66 -30.36 -19.96
N ARG A 163 -4.45 -30.85 -19.71
CA ARG A 163 -4.18 -31.88 -18.72
C ARG A 163 -4.04 -31.27 -17.33
N HIS A 164 -4.69 -31.89 -16.35
CA HIS A 164 -4.74 -31.46 -14.94
C HIS A 164 -5.48 -30.14 -14.68
N LEU A 165 -6.12 -29.56 -15.72
CA LEU A 165 -7.03 -28.43 -15.59
C LEU A 165 -8.46 -28.90 -15.87
N ALA A 166 -9.42 -28.31 -15.18
CA ALA A 166 -10.84 -28.51 -15.43
C ALA A 166 -11.55 -27.17 -15.59
N LEU A 167 -12.39 -27.03 -16.62
CA LEU A 167 -13.26 -25.87 -16.75
C LEU A 167 -14.36 -25.99 -15.68
N TRP A 168 -14.27 -25.17 -14.65
CA TRP A 168 -15.26 -25.13 -13.58
C TRP A 168 -16.49 -24.33 -14.03
N GLY A 169 -16.26 -23.24 -14.76
CA GLY A 169 -17.31 -22.51 -15.44
C GLY A 169 -16.97 -21.05 -15.69
N THR A 170 -17.94 -20.17 -15.48
CA THR A 170 -17.87 -18.77 -15.93
C THR A 170 -17.93 -17.79 -14.76
N TYR A 171 -17.38 -16.60 -14.97
CA TYR A 171 -17.42 -15.50 -14.00
C TYR A 171 -18.14 -14.30 -14.61
N TRP A 172 -19.17 -13.78 -13.94
CA TRP A 172 -19.81 -12.56 -14.37
C TRP A 172 -18.95 -11.34 -14.00
N TYR A 173 -18.45 -10.62 -15.01
CA TYR A 173 -17.41 -9.60 -14.81
C TYR A 173 -17.91 -8.35 -14.08
N TRP A 174 -19.17 -7.94 -14.27
CA TRP A 174 -19.67 -6.72 -13.65
C TRP A 174 -20.03 -6.98 -12.18
N GLU A 175 -19.49 -6.15 -11.29
CA GLU A 175 -19.56 -6.39 -9.84
C GLU A 175 -20.87 -5.89 -9.20
N GLU A 176 -21.82 -5.45 -10.03
CA GLU A 176 -23.14 -4.98 -9.64
C GLU A 176 -24.21 -5.65 -10.50
N ILE A 177 -25.42 -5.76 -9.95
CA ILE A 177 -26.60 -6.18 -10.70
C ILE A 177 -27.69 -5.14 -10.47
N GLY A 178 -27.93 -4.34 -11.50
CA GLY A 178 -29.11 -3.47 -11.56
C GLY A 178 -30.37 -4.24 -11.96
N ALA A 179 -31.53 -3.69 -11.65
CA ALA A 179 -32.83 -4.31 -12.00
C ALA A 179 -32.97 -4.62 -13.50
N ALA A 180 -32.41 -3.76 -14.37
CA ALA A 180 -32.43 -3.95 -15.83
C ALA A 180 -31.50 -5.07 -16.33
N GLU A 181 -30.42 -5.37 -15.60
CA GLU A 181 -29.43 -6.38 -16.00
C GLU A 181 -29.76 -7.78 -15.46
N GLY A 182 -30.51 -7.88 -14.37
CA GLY A 182 -30.86 -9.15 -13.73
C GLY A 182 -31.40 -10.24 -14.68
N PRO A 183 -32.31 -9.94 -15.63
CA PRO A 183 -32.75 -10.90 -16.63
C PRO A 183 -31.66 -11.40 -17.60
N LEU A 184 -30.69 -10.54 -17.97
CA LEU A 184 -29.54 -10.92 -18.80
C LEU A 184 -28.58 -11.83 -18.02
N VAL A 185 -28.30 -11.48 -16.76
CA VAL A 185 -27.46 -12.28 -15.84
C VAL A 185 -28.03 -13.69 -15.68
N ARG A 186 -29.34 -13.82 -15.40
CA ARG A 186 -30.01 -15.12 -15.30
C ARG A 186 -29.86 -15.94 -16.59
N GLY A 187 -30.09 -15.32 -17.74
CA GLY A 187 -29.92 -15.99 -19.03
C GLY A 187 -28.49 -16.49 -19.28
N ALA A 188 -27.48 -15.70 -18.90
CA ALA A 188 -26.08 -16.11 -18.98
C ALA A 188 -25.75 -17.26 -18.01
N CYS A 189 -26.37 -17.26 -16.83
CA CYS A 189 -26.25 -18.37 -15.89
C CYS A 189 -26.86 -19.66 -16.45
N ASP A 190 -28.12 -19.59 -16.91
CA ASP A 190 -28.81 -20.71 -17.55
C ASP A 190 -28.01 -21.28 -18.72
N ALA A 191 -27.44 -20.42 -19.56
CA ALA A 191 -26.59 -20.82 -20.68
C ALA A 191 -25.31 -21.55 -20.24
N THR A 192 -24.69 -21.11 -19.14
CA THR A 192 -23.54 -21.80 -18.53
C THR A 192 -23.96 -23.17 -17.98
N HIS A 193 -25.09 -23.23 -17.27
CA HIS A 193 -25.62 -24.46 -16.66
C HIS A 193 -25.99 -25.52 -17.70
N ARG A 194 -26.41 -25.14 -18.92
CA ARG A 194 -26.67 -26.08 -20.04
C ARG A 194 -25.45 -26.94 -20.40
N HIS A 195 -24.23 -26.50 -20.08
CA HIS A 195 -22.98 -27.26 -20.27
C HIS A 195 -22.54 -28.03 -19.01
N GLY A 196 -23.35 -28.03 -17.94
CA GLY A 196 -23.00 -28.63 -16.65
C GLY A 196 -21.91 -27.87 -15.89
N LEU A 197 -21.65 -26.62 -16.28
CA LEU A 197 -20.67 -25.72 -15.66
C LEU A 197 -21.34 -24.84 -14.59
N LYS A 198 -20.52 -24.24 -13.72
CA LYS A 198 -20.98 -23.35 -12.64
C LYS A 198 -20.72 -21.88 -12.92
N THR A 199 -21.38 -20.99 -12.18
CA THR A 199 -21.26 -19.54 -12.31
C THR A 199 -20.73 -18.90 -11.02
N LEU A 200 -19.75 -18.01 -11.17
CA LEU A 200 -19.11 -17.24 -10.10
C LEU A 200 -19.45 -15.76 -10.22
N TRP A 201 -19.62 -15.10 -9.08
CA TRP A 201 -19.72 -13.64 -8.99
C TRP A 201 -18.91 -13.08 -7.80
N ILE A 202 -18.32 -11.90 -7.96
CA ILE A 202 -17.49 -11.24 -6.94
C ILE A 202 -17.98 -9.78 -6.76
N PRO A 203 -19.12 -9.56 -6.09
CA PRO A 203 -19.65 -8.22 -5.88
C PRO A 203 -18.82 -7.41 -4.87
N TRP A 204 -18.70 -6.10 -5.13
CA TRP A 204 -18.12 -5.15 -4.18
C TRP A 204 -18.97 -4.97 -2.92
N PHE A 205 -18.36 -4.43 -1.86
CA PHE A 205 -18.98 -4.34 -0.55
C PHE A 205 -20.34 -3.61 -0.57
N ARG A 206 -21.45 -4.34 -0.44
CA ARG A 206 -22.82 -3.83 -0.58
C ARG A 206 -23.16 -3.27 -1.98
N ALA A 207 -22.53 -3.83 -3.02
CA ALA A 207 -22.90 -3.60 -4.41
C ALA A 207 -24.38 -3.86 -4.67
N SER A 208 -24.98 -3.20 -5.66
CA SER A 208 -26.38 -3.49 -6.02
C SER A 208 -26.58 -4.97 -6.34
N GLY A 209 -27.55 -5.61 -5.67
CA GLY A 209 -27.92 -7.01 -5.88
C GLY A 209 -27.01 -8.04 -5.18
N TRP A 210 -26.03 -7.62 -4.36
CA TRP A 210 -25.09 -8.53 -3.69
C TRP A 210 -25.79 -9.60 -2.83
N ASP A 211 -26.91 -9.27 -2.20
CA ASP A 211 -27.70 -10.13 -1.32
C ASP A 211 -28.73 -10.99 -2.08
N GLN A 212 -28.86 -10.78 -3.38
CA GLN A 212 -29.80 -11.48 -4.28
C GLN A 212 -29.08 -12.39 -5.29
N TRP A 213 -27.82 -12.76 -4.99
CA TRP A 213 -26.99 -13.52 -5.92
C TRP A 213 -27.56 -14.90 -6.27
N ARG A 214 -28.28 -15.53 -5.33
CA ARG A 214 -28.92 -16.84 -5.55
C ARG A 214 -30.11 -16.71 -6.50
N GLU A 215 -30.94 -15.67 -6.31
CA GLU A 215 -32.06 -15.33 -7.19
C GLU A 215 -31.59 -14.88 -8.59
N ALA A 216 -30.37 -14.35 -8.69
CA ALA A 216 -29.71 -14.04 -9.95
C ALA A 216 -29.18 -15.30 -10.68
N GLY A 217 -29.12 -16.46 -10.01
CA GLY A 217 -28.73 -17.73 -10.61
C GLY A 217 -27.26 -18.11 -10.44
N PHE A 218 -26.50 -17.41 -9.60
CA PHE A 218 -25.11 -17.77 -9.34
C PHE A 218 -24.99 -19.03 -8.48
N ASP A 219 -23.98 -19.86 -8.76
CA ASP A 219 -23.66 -21.03 -7.92
C ASP A 219 -22.75 -20.68 -6.75
N LEU A 220 -21.88 -19.67 -6.93
CA LEU A 220 -20.95 -19.19 -5.92
C LEU A 220 -20.82 -17.67 -6.03
N ALA A 221 -20.93 -16.99 -4.90
CA ALA A 221 -20.57 -15.59 -4.81
C ALA A 221 -19.51 -15.35 -3.71
N ILE A 222 -18.61 -14.40 -3.94
CA ILE A 222 -17.50 -14.06 -3.04
C ILE A 222 -17.52 -12.55 -2.80
N LEU A 223 -17.72 -12.13 -1.56
CA LEU A 223 -17.85 -10.71 -1.23
C LEU A 223 -16.46 -10.08 -1.09
N GLN A 224 -16.18 -9.02 -1.85
CA GLN A 224 -14.93 -8.27 -1.73
C GLN A 224 -15.06 -7.12 -0.72
N PRO A 225 -14.14 -6.97 0.25
CA PRO A 225 -14.22 -5.88 1.23
C PRO A 225 -13.93 -4.48 0.69
N ASN A 226 -13.12 -4.37 -0.37
CA ASN A 226 -12.47 -3.15 -0.83
C ASN A 226 -11.58 -2.46 0.21
N TYR A 227 -11.26 -3.13 1.32
CA TYR A 227 -10.47 -2.58 2.41
C TYR A 227 -9.06 -2.18 1.95
N ALA A 228 -8.47 -2.92 1.01
CA ALA A 228 -7.20 -2.57 0.38
C ALA A 228 -7.23 -1.20 -0.32
N PHE A 229 -8.39 -0.71 -0.76
CA PHE A 229 -8.50 0.55 -1.51
C PHE A 229 -9.10 1.70 -0.69
N LEU A 230 -9.58 1.44 0.52
CA LEU A 230 -10.09 2.49 1.39
C LEU A 230 -8.96 3.47 1.76
N PRO A 231 -9.17 4.78 1.61
CA PRO A 231 -8.23 5.74 2.15
C PRO A 231 -8.26 5.66 3.69
N PRO A 232 -7.11 5.71 4.37
CA PRO A 232 -7.12 5.95 5.81
C PRO A 232 -7.69 7.35 6.06
N ALA A 233 -8.43 7.54 7.16
CA ALA A 233 -8.85 8.88 7.54
C ALA A 233 -7.63 9.74 7.89
N ALA A 234 -7.76 11.07 7.81
CA ALA A 234 -6.68 12.01 8.05
C ALA A 234 -5.93 11.70 9.36
N GLY A 235 -4.61 11.51 9.26
CA GLY A 235 -3.72 11.18 10.39
C GLY A 235 -3.65 9.70 10.78
N ARG A 236 -4.17 8.77 9.97
CA ARG A 236 -4.16 7.33 10.28
C ARG A 236 -3.29 6.52 9.31
N HIS A 237 -2.73 5.41 9.79
CA HIS A 237 -1.92 4.49 8.98
C HIS A 237 -2.74 3.46 8.20
N LEU A 238 -3.79 2.93 8.82
CA LEU A 238 -4.60 1.85 8.26
C LEU A 238 -6.07 2.25 8.26
N PRO A 239 -6.85 1.86 7.23
CA PRO A 239 -8.29 2.09 7.22
C PRO A 239 -8.97 1.39 8.40
N ASP A 240 -10.22 1.74 8.64
CA ASP A 240 -11.04 1.10 9.67
C ASP A 240 -11.30 -0.37 9.32
N GLU A 241 -10.75 -1.27 10.15
CA GLU A 241 -10.84 -2.73 9.99
C GLU A 241 -12.25 -3.26 10.20
N SER A 242 -13.18 -2.45 10.72
CA SER A 242 -14.59 -2.80 10.75
C SER A 242 -15.12 -3.20 9.38
N ARG A 243 -14.52 -2.69 8.29
CA ARG A 243 -14.85 -3.15 6.93
C ARG A 243 -14.62 -4.65 6.76
N LEU A 244 -13.50 -5.19 7.23
CA LEU A 244 -13.15 -6.61 7.07
C LEU A 244 -14.12 -7.50 7.86
N SER A 245 -14.37 -7.16 9.13
CA SER A 245 -15.29 -7.92 9.99
C SER A 245 -16.74 -7.84 9.50
N GLU A 246 -17.19 -6.67 9.03
CA GLU A 246 -18.53 -6.51 8.45
C GLU A 246 -18.67 -7.30 7.14
N THR A 247 -17.65 -7.29 6.26
CA THR A 247 -17.67 -8.14 5.06
C THR A 247 -17.77 -9.62 5.42
N ALA A 248 -16.99 -10.09 6.41
CA ALA A 248 -17.04 -11.47 6.85
C ALA A 248 -18.42 -11.84 7.44
N ARG A 249 -19.05 -10.92 8.19
CA ARG A 249 -20.41 -11.12 8.72
C ARG A 249 -21.43 -11.24 7.58
N LEU A 250 -21.45 -10.29 6.66
CA LEU A 250 -22.37 -10.27 5.51
C LEU A 250 -22.18 -11.50 4.61
N ALA A 251 -20.93 -11.88 4.34
CA ALA A 251 -20.60 -13.05 3.55
C ALA A 251 -21.10 -14.34 4.22
N ARG A 252 -20.95 -14.47 5.53
CA ARG A 252 -21.47 -15.63 6.29
C ARG A 252 -23.00 -15.70 6.21
N GLU A 253 -23.69 -14.56 6.38
CA GLU A 253 -25.15 -14.50 6.36
C GLU A 253 -25.72 -14.86 4.98
N ALA A 254 -25.05 -14.43 3.90
CA ALA A 254 -25.47 -14.70 2.53
C ALA A 254 -24.94 -16.05 1.97
N GLY A 255 -24.11 -16.77 2.71
CA GLY A 255 -23.47 -18.01 2.25
C GLY A 255 -22.45 -17.81 1.13
N MET A 256 -21.68 -16.72 1.21
CA MET A 256 -20.66 -16.31 0.25
C MET A 256 -19.25 -16.66 0.75
N GLY A 257 -18.28 -16.64 -0.16
CA GLY A 257 -16.87 -16.55 0.18
C GLY A 257 -16.43 -15.13 0.51
N VAL A 258 -15.15 -14.94 0.84
CA VAL A 258 -14.53 -13.62 1.08
C VAL A 258 -13.32 -13.43 0.17
N GLU A 259 -13.20 -12.28 -0.48
CA GLU A 259 -12.00 -11.94 -1.26
C GLU A 259 -10.90 -11.34 -0.39
N ILE A 260 -9.65 -11.73 -0.67
CA ILE A 260 -8.43 -11.14 -0.13
C ILE A 260 -7.82 -10.25 -1.20
N GLU A 261 -7.81 -8.95 -0.95
CA GLU A 261 -7.29 -7.94 -1.88
C GLU A 261 -5.94 -7.40 -1.39
N THR A 262 -5.06 -7.04 -2.33
CA THR A 262 -3.78 -6.39 -2.01
C THR A 262 -3.70 -4.97 -2.55
N ARG A 263 -3.01 -4.10 -1.81
CA ARG A 263 -2.42 -2.88 -2.37
C ARG A 263 -1.25 -3.16 -3.33
N TYR A 264 -0.77 -2.10 -3.97
CA TYR A 264 0.13 -2.18 -5.11
C TYR A 264 1.63 -2.16 -4.76
N ALA A 265 2.02 -1.90 -3.51
CA ALA A 265 3.43 -1.70 -3.14
C ALA A 265 3.91 -2.63 -2.01
N LEU A 266 3.54 -3.92 -2.01
CA LEU A 266 3.86 -4.81 -0.89
C LEU A 266 5.38 -4.99 -0.62
N THR A 267 6.22 -4.86 -1.64
CA THR A 267 7.68 -4.96 -1.49
C THR A 267 8.35 -3.66 -1.02
N ALA A 268 7.61 -2.54 -0.99
CA ALA A 268 8.15 -1.22 -0.65
C ALA A 268 7.46 -0.58 0.58
N SER A 269 6.15 -0.77 0.72
CA SER A 269 5.31 -0.15 1.76
C SER A 269 5.06 -1.09 2.93
N ALA A 270 5.50 -0.69 4.14
CA ALA A 270 5.16 -1.40 5.37
C ALA A 270 3.66 -1.37 5.67
N THR A 271 2.99 -0.26 5.33
CA THR A 271 1.54 -0.09 5.46
C THR A 271 0.77 -1.06 4.57
N ASP A 272 1.21 -1.25 3.32
CA ASP A 272 0.55 -2.18 2.40
C ASP A 272 0.72 -3.63 2.86
N ARG A 273 1.91 -3.97 3.40
CA ARG A 273 2.15 -5.26 4.04
C ARG A 273 1.26 -5.46 5.26
N ALA A 274 1.09 -4.43 6.09
CA ALA A 274 0.19 -4.46 7.23
C ALA A 274 -1.27 -4.67 6.78
N ASN A 275 -1.71 -3.99 5.73
CA ASN A 275 -3.05 -4.14 5.14
C ASN A 275 -3.34 -5.60 4.73
N LEU A 276 -2.47 -6.24 3.94
CA LEU A 276 -2.64 -7.65 3.57
C LEU A 276 -2.62 -8.59 4.79
N ARG A 277 -1.76 -8.29 5.77
CA ARG A 277 -1.65 -9.09 7.00
C ARG A 277 -2.91 -9.00 7.85
N LEU A 278 -3.67 -7.90 7.76
CA LEU A 278 -4.99 -7.78 8.37
C LEU A 278 -6.01 -8.68 7.69
N TYR A 279 -6.07 -8.75 6.36
CA TYR A 279 -6.91 -9.77 5.69
C TYR A 279 -6.59 -11.18 6.19
N LEU A 280 -5.31 -11.56 6.25
CA LEU A 280 -4.90 -12.89 6.74
C LEU A 280 -5.29 -13.14 8.20
N ASN A 281 -5.14 -12.15 9.07
CA ASN A 281 -5.55 -12.26 10.47
C ASN A 281 -7.09 -12.32 10.64
N HIS A 282 -7.82 -11.56 9.83
CA HIS A 282 -9.29 -11.58 9.80
C HIS A 282 -9.82 -12.91 9.28
N ALA A 283 -9.10 -13.60 8.37
CA ALA A 283 -9.46 -14.95 7.96
C ALA A 283 -9.55 -15.91 9.16
N LEU A 284 -8.64 -15.77 10.13
CA LEU A 284 -8.64 -16.57 11.36
C LEU A 284 -9.67 -16.08 12.38
N SER A 285 -9.72 -14.77 12.65
CA SER A 285 -10.54 -14.20 13.72
C SER A 285 -12.02 -14.09 13.36
N ASP A 286 -12.34 -13.71 12.13
CA ASP A 286 -13.71 -13.68 11.62
C ASP A 286 -14.12 -15.01 10.98
N GLY A 287 -13.22 -15.99 10.88
CA GLY A 287 -13.54 -17.39 10.61
C GLY A 287 -13.72 -17.80 9.14
N TYR A 288 -13.30 -16.99 8.16
CA TYR A 288 -13.36 -17.35 6.74
C TYR A 288 -12.12 -18.10 6.20
N ALA A 289 -11.16 -18.45 7.06
CA ALA A 289 -9.98 -19.25 6.68
C ALA A 289 -10.33 -20.66 6.18
N GLY A 290 -11.52 -21.17 6.49
CA GLY A 290 -12.01 -22.47 6.00
C GLY A 290 -12.87 -22.38 4.74
N ALA A 291 -13.39 -21.18 4.41
CA ALA A 291 -14.37 -20.93 3.35
C ALA A 291 -13.76 -21.01 1.94
N VAL A 292 -14.58 -20.79 0.91
CA VAL A 292 -14.06 -20.41 -0.42
C VAL A 292 -13.57 -18.97 -0.38
N ARG A 293 -12.42 -18.69 -1.03
CA ARG A 293 -11.79 -17.37 -1.10
C ARG A 293 -11.40 -17.02 -2.53
N ALA A 294 -11.45 -15.74 -2.84
CA ALA A 294 -10.79 -15.18 -4.03
C ALA A 294 -9.58 -14.34 -3.60
N HIS A 295 -8.63 -14.16 -4.51
CA HIS A 295 -7.40 -13.41 -4.28
C HIS A 295 -7.15 -12.41 -5.41
N PHE A 296 -7.41 -11.14 -5.14
CA PHE A 296 -6.99 -10.04 -5.98
C PHE A 296 -5.58 -9.59 -5.58
N HIS A 297 -4.63 -9.67 -6.52
CA HIS A 297 -3.23 -9.33 -6.27
C HIS A 297 -2.65 -8.34 -7.29
N SER A 298 -3.50 -7.47 -7.83
CA SER A 298 -3.17 -6.63 -8.99
C SER A 298 -2.60 -7.49 -10.13
N MET A 299 -1.51 -7.07 -10.78
CA MET A 299 -0.87 -7.84 -11.84
C MET A 299 0.11 -8.88 -11.29
N ASP A 300 1.02 -8.51 -10.38
CA ASP A 300 2.19 -9.35 -10.08
C ASP A 300 2.61 -9.33 -8.61
N GLN A 301 1.77 -8.84 -7.69
CA GLN A 301 2.17 -8.66 -6.29
C GLN A 301 2.61 -9.97 -5.64
N TYR A 302 1.87 -11.07 -5.81
CA TYR A 302 2.25 -12.36 -5.21
C TYR A 302 3.57 -12.90 -5.79
N GLN A 303 3.83 -12.71 -7.08
CA GLN A 303 5.09 -13.04 -7.71
C GLN A 303 6.24 -12.20 -7.14
N ARG A 304 6.02 -10.90 -6.95
CA ARG A 304 7.00 -10.00 -6.30
C ARG A 304 7.29 -10.41 -4.87
N LEU A 305 6.27 -10.83 -4.10
CA LEU A 305 6.46 -11.37 -2.76
C LEU A 305 7.30 -12.66 -2.79
N ALA A 306 7.00 -13.58 -3.71
CA ALA A 306 7.73 -14.84 -3.86
C ALA A 306 9.22 -14.60 -4.16
N ALA A 307 9.52 -13.65 -5.05
CA ALA A 307 10.88 -13.29 -5.45
C ALA A 307 11.58 -12.31 -4.48
N SER A 308 10.88 -11.78 -3.48
CA SER A 308 11.41 -10.71 -2.64
C SER A 308 12.56 -11.19 -1.75
N THR A 309 13.61 -10.37 -1.68
CA THR A 309 14.70 -10.52 -0.70
C THR A 309 14.37 -9.88 0.65
N LEU A 310 13.33 -9.03 0.71
CA LEU A 310 12.84 -8.45 1.95
C LEU A 310 12.11 -9.53 2.78
N PRO A 311 12.61 -9.91 3.97
CA PRO A 311 12.05 -11.02 4.74
C PRO A 311 10.55 -10.88 5.03
N GLU A 312 10.08 -9.68 5.33
CA GLU A 312 8.68 -9.39 5.67
C GLU A 312 7.75 -9.52 4.47
N ALA A 313 8.19 -9.12 3.27
CA ALA A 313 7.45 -9.33 2.05
C ALA A 313 7.43 -10.82 1.67
N ARG A 314 8.59 -11.50 1.74
CA ARG A 314 8.67 -12.94 1.50
C ARG A 314 7.78 -13.74 2.45
N GLN A 315 7.71 -13.34 3.72
CA GLN A 315 6.85 -13.98 4.72
C GLN A 315 5.37 -13.90 4.34
N LEU A 316 4.90 -12.83 3.70
CA LEU A 316 3.51 -12.74 3.23
C LEU A 316 3.20 -13.77 2.15
N TYR A 317 4.13 -14.06 1.24
CA TYR A 317 3.95 -15.14 0.27
C TYR A 317 3.83 -16.51 0.96
N ASP A 318 4.70 -16.76 1.94
CA ASP A 318 4.68 -18.01 2.70
C ASP A 318 3.43 -18.13 3.59
N ASP A 319 2.88 -17.01 4.07
CA ASP A 319 1.63 -16.93 4.85
C ASP A 319 0.39 -17.11 3.97
N LEU A 320 0.37 -16.59 2.74
CA LEU A 320 -0.70 -16.88 1.77
C LEU A 320 -0.76 -18.38 1.48
N TYR A 321 0.39 -19.02 1.23
CA TYR A 321 0.46 -20.48 1.10
C TYR A 321 0.05 -21.20 2.39
N ALA A 322 0.39 -20.65 3.56
CA ALA A 322 -0.05 -21.20 4.83
C ALA A 322 -1.58 -21.14 5.00
N LEU A 323 -2.24 -20.09 4.50
CA LEU A 323 -3.69 -19.99 4.50
C LEU A 323 -4.32 -21.10 3.67
N CYS A 324 -3.91 -21.24 2.40
CA CYS A 324 -4.47 -22.27 1.50
C CYS A 324 -4.23 -23.69 2.03
N ALA A 325 -3.06 -23.93 2.66
CA ALA A 325 -2.73 -25.20 3.28
C ALA A 325 -3.36 -25.41 4.69
N GLY A 326 -4.21 -24.50 5.17
CA GLY A 326 -4.89 -24.63 6.46
C GLY A 326 -3.96 -24.56 7.68
N ARG A 327 -2.79 -23.93 7.54
CA ARG A 327 -1.71 -23.86 8.53
C ARG A 327 -1.31 -22.42 8.89
N LEU A 328 -2.10 -21.43 8.50
CA LEU A 328 -1.83 -20.01 8.78
C LEU A 328 -1.80 -19.76 10.29
N GLN A 329 -0.84 -18.93 10.69
CA GLN A 329 -0.75 -18.39 12.04
C GLN A 329 -0.92 -16.87 11.97
N ALA A 330 -1.70 -16.31 12.90
CA ALA A 330 -1.89 -14.88 12.95
C ALA A 330 -0.56 -14.19 13.24
N ARG A 331 -0.37 -13.03 12.61
CA ARG A 331 0.89 -12.30 12.64
C ARG A 331 0.71 -10.94 13.32
N PRO A 332 1.70 -10.43 14.09
CA PRO A 332 1.60 -9.12 14.72
C PRO A 332 1.45 -8.02 13.67
N VAL A 333 0.38 -7.24 13.73
CA VAL A 333 0.25 -5.95 13.03
C VAL A 333 0.15 -4.82 14.06
N SER A 334 -0.58 -5.09 15.13
CA SER A 334 -0.76 -4.13 16.21
C SER A 334 0.47 -3.97 17.10
N LEU A 335 0.72 -2.73 17.52
CA LEU A 335 1.58 -2.35 18.63
C LEU A 335 1.09 -2.84 20.00
N LEU A 336 -0.04 -3.54 20.09
CA LEU A 336 -0.45 -4.21 21.33
C LEU A 336 -0.29 -5.71 21.26
N HIS A 337 0.20 -6.28 20.15
CA HIS A 337 0.25 -7.73 19.96
C HIS A 337 0.91 -8.45 21.15
N GLN A 338 0.18 -9.41 21.73
CA GLN A 338 0.57 -10.21 22.90
C GLN A 338 0.89 -9.42 24.17
N VAL A 339 0.55 -8.12 24.24
CA VAL A 339 0.64 -7.35 25.49
C VAL A 339 -0.37 -7.90 26.49
N PRO A 340 0.06 -8.36 27.69
CA PRO A 340 -0.86 -8.87 28.70
C PRO A 340 -1.88 -7.81 29.10
N VAL A 341 -3.16 -8.18 29.05
CA VAL A 341 -4.26 -7.31 29.48
C VAL A 341 -4.76 -7.80 30.83
N ARG A 342 -4.85 -6.91 31.81
CA ARG A 342 -5.43 -7.19 33.13
C ARG A 342 -6.82 -6.59 33.21
N ARG A 343 -7.84 -7.41 33.49
CA ARG A 343 -9.16 -6.93 33.87
C ARG A 343 -9.22 -6.70 35.38
N LEU A 344 -9.64 -5.51 35.78
CA LEU A 344 -9.91 -5.15 37.17
C LEU A 344 -11.42 -4.93 37.31
N ARG A 345 -12.05 -5.62 38.27
CA ARG A 345 -13.49 -5.48 38.53
C ARG A 345 -13.78 -4.31 39.45
N ALA A 346 -14.95 -3.70 39.28
CA ALA A 346 -15.44 -2.67 40.21
C ALA A 346 -15.43 -3.19 41.66
N GLY A 347 -14.76 -2.48 42.57
CA GLY A 347 -14.65 -2.84 43.99
C GLY A 347 -13.78 -4.07 44.31
N GLY A 348 -13.15 -4.71 43.32
CA GLY A 348 -12.32 -5.90 43.51
C GLY A 348 -10.82 -5.60 43.69
N ALA A 349 -10.16 -6.30 44.63
CA ALA A 349 -8.72 -6.16 44.86
C ALA A 349 -7.85 -7.04 43.93
N ARG A 350 -8.43 -8.02 43.22
CA ARG A 350 -7.72 -8.97 42.34
C ARG A 350 -7.98 -8.64 40.88
N ALA A 351 -6.92 -8.66 40.08
CA ALA A 351 -7.00 -8.53 38.63
C ALA A 351 -6.78 -9.88 37.96
N GLU A 352 -7.54 -10.16 36.91
CA GLU A 352 -7.43 -11.36 36.08
C GLU A 352 -6.74 -11.03 34.74
N THR A 353 -5.83 -11.88 34.27
CA THR A 353 -5.21 -11.70 32.95
C THR A 353 -6.16 -12.23 31.87
N VAL A 354 -6.37 -11.45 30.81
CA VAL A 354 -7.26 -11.79 29.70
C VAL A 354 -6.53 -11.68 28.36
N ALA A 355 -6.93 -12.49 27.39
CA ALA A 355 -6.32 -12.54 26.07
C ALA A 355 -7.09 -11.65 25.09
N LEU A 356 -6.78 -10.36 25.00
CA LEU A 356 -7.45 -9.43 24.07
C LEU A 356 -6.56 -8.90 22.93
N THR A 357 -5.26 -9.16 22.99
CA THR A 357 -4.27 -8.61 22.06
C THR A 357 -3.50 -9.71 21.30
N GLY A 358 -3.89 -10.97 21.49
CA GLY A 358 -3.26 -12.15 20.90
C GLY A 358 -3.85 -12.54 19.54
N PRO A 359 -3.29 -13.59 18.91
CA PRO A 359 -3.76 -14.10 17.61
C PRO A 359 -5.17 -14.74 17.65
N ARG A 360 -5.64 -15.11 18.85
CA ARG A 360 -6.98 -15.63 19.12
C ARG A 360 -7.49 -14.96 20.38
N PRO A 361 -8.02 -13.73 20.28
CA PRO A 361 -8.51 -13.06 21.46
C PRO A 361 -9.77 -13.77 21.98
N GLU A 362 -9.95 -13.80 23.29
CA GLU A 362 -11.11 -14.37 23.96
C GLU A 362 -12.06 -13.23 24.36
N PRO A 363 -13.38 -13.38 24.14
CA PRO A 363 -14.35 -12.37 24.55
C PRO A 363 -14.31 -12.11 26.06
N VAL A 364 -14.23 -10.85 26.45
CA VAL A 364 -14.23 -10.40 27.85
C VAL A 364 -15.45 -9.54 28.11
N VAL A 365 -16.28 -9.99 29.05
CA VAL A 365 -17.50 -9.26 29.46
C VAL A 365 -17.19 -8.29 30.59
N LEU A 366 -17.46 -7.00 30.38
CA LEU A 366 -17.21 -5.90 31.31
C LEU A 366 -18.52 -5.29 31.82
N GLY A 367 -18.60 -5.07 33.13
CA GLY A 367 -19.69 -4.37 33.80
C GLY A 367 -19.34 -2.91 34.14
N ALA A 368 -20.29 -2.18 34.74
CA ALA A 368 -20.06 -0.82 35.20
C ALA A 368 -18.91 -0.75 36.21
N GLY A 369 -17.92 0.11 35.93
CA GLY A 369 -16.73 0.29 36.77
C GLY A 369 -15.61 -0.74 36.55
N ASP A 370 -15.80 -1.71 35.67
CA ASP A 370 -14.72 -2.59 35.22
C ASP A 370 -13.75 -1.81 34.32
N ARG A 371 -12.46 -2.18 34.37
CA ARG A 371 -11.43 -1.60 33.51
C ARG A 371 -10.42 -2.64 33.04
N LEU A 372 -9.87 -2.40 31.86
CA LEU A 372 -8.74 -3.13 31.31
C LEU A 372 -7.47 -2.29 31.46
N GLU A 373 -6.37 -2.90 31.89
CA GLU A 373 -5.07 -2.25 32.02
C GLU A 373 -4.00 -3.05 31.28
N LEU A 374 -3.19 -2.35 30.49
CA LEU A 374 -2.09 -2.89 29.69
C LEU A 374 -0.79 -2.26 30.17
N ARG A 375 0.24 -3.09 30.42
CA ARG A 375 1.60 -2.61 30.68
C ARG A 375 2.40 -2.65 29.38
N LEU A 376 2.95 -1.50 29.00
CA LEU A 376 3.72 -1.31 27.78
C LEU A 376 5.19 -1.18 28.18
N ASP A 377 5.91 -2.32 28.15
CA ASP A 377 7.33 -2.40 28.48
C ASP A 377 8.08 -3.05 27.29
N PRO A 378 8.90 -2.28 26.55
CA PRO A 378 9.20 -0.86 26.74
C PRO A 378 7.99 0.05 26.42
N PRO A 379 8.00 1.31 26.90
CA PRO A 379 6.96 2.29 26.56
C PRO A 379 6.81 2.52 25.05
N ARG A 380 5.56 2.50 24.57
CA ARG A 380 5.21 2.59 23.14
C ARG A 380 4.64 3.95 22.82
N LEU A 381 5.01 4.54 21.68
CA LEU A 381 4.35 5.73 21.15
C LEU A 381 3.02 5.30 20.56
N LEU A 382 1.92 5.84 21.09
CA LEU A 382 0.57 5.55 20.64
C LEU A 382 -0.22 6.86 20.50
N ASP A 383 -1.00 6.94 19.45
CA ASP A 383 -1.95 8.01 19.13
C ASP A 383 -3.36 7.47 18.83
N GLU A 384 -3.51 6.14 18.74
CA GLU A 384 -4.80 5.49 18.56
C GLU A 384 -4.96 4.21 19.41
N LEU A 385 -6.22 3.87 19.67
CA LEU A 385 -6.65 2.56 20.15
C LEU A 385 -7.93 2.16 19.42
N ARG A 386 -8.01 0.89 19.02
CA ARG A 386 -9.21 0.26 18.49
C ARG A 386 -9.68 -0.82 19.46
N LEU A 387 -10.98 -0.80 19.76
CA LEU A 387 -11.68 -1.72 20.64
C LEU A 387 -12.73 -2.47 19.84
N CYS A 388 -12.59 -3.78 19.66
CA CYS A 388 -13.61 -4.59 19.02
C CYS A 388 -14.68 -4.99 20.03
N LEU A 389 -15.96 -4.81 19.68
CA LEU A 389 -17.12 -5.16 20.50
C LEU A 389 -17.86 -6.35 19.88
N ALA A 390 -18.42 -7.23 20.70
CA ALA A 390 -19.23 -8.35 20.19
C ALA A 390 -20.57 -7.86 19.59
N GLY A 391 -21.02 -8.50 18.51
CA GLY A 391 -22.30 -8.27 17.85
C GLY A 391 -23.34 -9.36 18.17
N ASP A 392 -23.67 -9.59 19.44
CA ASP A 392 -24.59 -10.66 19.86
C ASP A 392 -26.01 -10.16 20.23
N GLY A 393 -26.34 -8.89 19.92
CA GLY A 393 -27.63 -8.25 20.23
C GLY A 393 -27.95 -8.04 21.72
N GLN A 394 -27.22 -8.69 22.64
CA GLN A 394 -27.38 -8.54 24.09
C GLN A 394 -26.32 -7.64 24.73
N SER A 395 -25.16 -7.47 24.09
CA SER A 395 -23.95 -6.85 24.68
C SER A 395 -23.52 -5.49 24.08
N THR A 396 -24.31 -4.88 23.18
CA THR A 396 -24.06 -3.52 22.63
C THR A 396 -24.52 -2.40 23.58
N GLY A 397 -24.21 -2.57 24.86
CA GLY A 397 -24.63 -1.66 25.93
C GLY A 397 -23.64 -0.58 26.28
N LEU A 398 -22.66 -0.22 25.44
CA LEU A 398 -21.66 0.79 25.79
C LEU A 398 -22.27 2.20 25.75
N ARG A 399 -22.26 2.91 26.89
CA ARG A 399 -22.69 4.31 27.01
C ARG A 399 -21.52 5.27 26.82
N ALA A 400 -20.40 4.99 27.47
CA ALA A 400 -19.18 5.79 27.36
C ALA A 400 -17.92 4.93 27.51
N LEU A 401 -16.82 5.43 26.96
CA LEU A 401 -15.49 4.87 27.06
C LEU A 401 -14.52 5.96 27.49
N THR A 402 -13.68 5.69 28.48
CA THR A 402 -12.56 6.58 28.84
C THR A 402 -11.25 5.85 28.68
N LEU A 403 -10.36 6.43 27.87
CA LEU A 403 -9.00 5.97 27.69
C LEU A 403 -8.06 6.80 28.56
N SER A 404 -7.16 6.15 29.27
CA SER A 404 -6.16 6.82 30.09
C SER A 404 -4.78 6.20 29.90
N GLY A 405 -3.74 7.02 29.98
CA GLY A 405 -2.36 6.62 29.80
C GLY A 405 -1.44 7.04 30.95
N ARG A 406 -0.30 6.35 31.09
CA ARG A 406 0.82 6.76 31.94
C ARG A 406 2.10 6.82 31.14
N ALA A 407 2.81 7.95 31.17
CA ALA A 407 4.10 8.09 30.48
C ALA A 407 5.21 7.22 31.09
N ALA A 408 5.28 7.16 32.43
CA ALA A 408 6.27 6.37 33.17
C ALA A 408 5.62 5.42 34.17
N ALA A 409 6.32 4.31 34.47
CA ALA A 409 5.88 3.35 35.47
C ALA A 409 5.73 4.04 36.84
N GLY A 410 4.54 3.94 37.44
CA GLY A 410 4.22 4.60 38.72
C GLY A 410 3.74 6.06 38.61
N GLY A 411 3.75 6.68 37.42
CA GLY A 411 3.23 8.04 37.21
C GLY A 411 1.69 8.14 37.31
N PRO A 412 1.13 9.36 37.31
CA PRO A 412 -0.32 9.56 37.35
C PRO A 412 -0.99 9.12 36.04
N TRP A 413 -2.21 8.57 36.15
CA TRP A 413 -3.05 8.34 34.97
C TRP A 413 -3.54 9.68 34.43
N ARG A 414 -3.42 9.89 33.13
CA ARG A 414 -4.00 11.04 32.42
C ARG A 414 -5.03 10.54 31.42
N VAL A 415 -6.16 11.22 31.32
CA VAL A 415 -7.16 10.92 30.29
C VAL A 415 -6.55 11.29 28.93
N LEU A 416 -6.58 10.35 27.99
CA LEU A 416 -6.12 10.54 26.62
C LEU A 416 -7.28 10.94 25.72
N ASP A 417 -8.40 10.24 25.88
CA ASP A 417 -9.63 10.48 25.16
C ASP A 417 -10.84 9.97 25.97
N SER A 418 -12.01 10.51 25.68
CA SER A 418 -13.28 10.07 26.25
C SER A 418 -14.37 10.14 25.19
N LEU A 419 -14.95 8.99 24.89
CA LEU A 419 -16.01 8.85 23.88
C LEU A 419 -17.35 8.66 24.58
N ALA A 420 -18.32 9.49 24.24
CA ALA A 420 -19.72 9.38 24.65
C ALA A 420 -20.57 9.35 23.37
N GLU A 421 -21.35 8.26 23.18
CA GLU A 421 -22.22 7.98 22.02
C GLU A 421 -21.48 7.70 20.68
N ALA A 422 -21.89 6.81 19.76
CA ALA A 422 -22.92 5.77 19.71
C ALA A 422 -22.21 4.39 19.53
N PRO A 423 -22.77 3.27 20.01
CA PRO A 423 -22.14 1.95 19.81
C PRO A 423 -21.98 1.70 18.29
N PRO A 424 -20.81 1.19 17.84
CA PRO A 424 -20.65 0.82 16.44
C PRO A 424 -21.73 -0.20 16.04
N PRO A 425 -22.11 -0.27 14.75
CA PRO A 425 -22.92 -1.37 14.26
C PRO A 425 -22.31 -2.72 14.67
N GLU A 426 -23.17 -3.72 14.88
CA GLU A 426 -22.84 -5.01 15.52
C GLU A 426 -21.52 -5.61 15.04
N GLY A 427 -20.61 -5.98 15.97
CA GLY A 427 -19.30 -6.54 15.63
C GLY A 427 -18.25 -5.52 15.17
N GLY A 428 -18.54 -4.22 15.25
CA GLY A 428 -17.65 -3.16 14.80
C GLY A 428 -16.51 -2.81 15.78
N TRP A 429 -15.50 -2.16 15.23
CA TRP A 429 -14.40 -1.57 15.99
C TRP A 429 -14.75 -0.15 16.40
N LEU A 430 -14.61 0.14 17.68
CA LEU A 430 -14.63 1.50 18.19
C LEU A 430 -13.21 2.05 18.17
N LEU A 431 -13.00 3.12 17.42
CA LEU A 431 -11.73 3.79 17.27
C LEU A 431 -11.69 5.06 18.11
N SER A 432 -10.59 5.25 18.84
CA SER A 432 -10.26 6.45 19.59
C SER A 432 -8.87 6.93 19.19
N THR A 433 -8.70 8.24 19.09
CA THR A 433 -7.45 8.88 18.65
C THR A 433 -7.11 10.06 19.54
N TRP A 434 -5.83 10.28 19.81
CA TRP A 434 -5.29 11.39 20.61
C TRP A 434 -3.93 11.84 20.05
N GLN A 435 -3.36 12.92 20.56
CA GLN A 435 -2.01 13.34 20.14
C GLN A 435 -0.97 12.26 20.47
N PRO A 436 0.06 12.00 19.64
CA PRO A 436 1.04 10.95 19.92
C PRO A 436 1.70 11.09 21.30
N VAL A 437 1.52 10.10 22.17
CA VAL A 437 2.12 10.06 23.52
C VAL A 437 2.83 8.73 23.73
N ARG A 438 4.04 8.78 24.29
CA ARG A 438 4.77 7.58 24.70
C ARG A 438 4.22 7.08 26.04
N LEU A 439 3.62 5.90 26.03
CA LEU A 439 2.91 5.31 27.15
C LEU A 439 3.62 4.06 27.66
N SER A 440 3.84 4.01 28.96
CA SER A 440 4.26 2.82 29.72
C SER A 440 3.08 1.95 30.20
N ALA A 441 1.87 2.51 30.20
CA ALA A 441 0.65 1.78 30.47
C ALA A 441 -0.56 2.46 29.83
N LEU A 442 -1.56 1.66 29.48
CA LEU A 442 -2.84 2.11 28.95
C LEU A 442 -3.98 1.50 29.77
N ARG A 443 -5.05 2.27 29.98
CA ARG A 443 -6.26 1.86 30.69
C ARG A 443 -7.47 2.16 29.84
N VAL A 444 -8.33 1.16 29.70
CA VAL A 444 -9.62 1.24 29.02
C VAL A 444 -10.70 1.09 30.09
N SER A 445 -11.47 2.14 30.33
CA SER A 445 -12.60 2.11 31.27
C SER A 445 -13.89 2.17 30.47
N VAL A 446 -14.73 1.15 30.59
CA VAL A 446 -16.02 1.11 29.90
C VAL A 446 -17.13 1.50 30.87
N GLU A 447 -18.11 2.21 30.37
CA GLU A 447 -19.33 2.51 31.07
C GLU A 447 -20.52 1.96 30.28
N PRO A 448 -21.10 0.83 30.71
CA PRO A 448 -22.32 0.32 30.10
C PRO A 448 -23.56 1.15 30.49
N PHE A 449 -24.61 1.11 29.68
CA PHE A 449 -25.95 1.52 30.06
C PHE A 449 -26.41 0.74 31.31
N PRO A 450 -27.26 1.33 32.17
CA PRO A 450 -27.78 0.66 33.35
C PRO A 450 -28.37 -0.72 33.03
N GLY A 451 -27.96 -1.75 33.77
CA GLY A 451 -28.41 -3.13 33.58
C GLY A 451 -27.80 -3.87 32.38
N ARG A 452 -26.93 -3.22 31.59
CA ARG A 452 -26.24 -3.83 30.44
C ARG A 452 -24.78 -4.17 30.76
N ARG A 453 -24.16 -4.94 29.87
CA ARG A 453 -22.73 -5.26 29.87
C ARG A 453 -22.15 -5.01 28.49
N VAL A 454 -20.82 -4.92 28.42
CA VAL A 454 -20.07 -4.72 27.18
C VAL A 454 -19.15 -5.92 26.99
N THR A 455 -19.23 -6.57 25.85
CA THR A 455 -18.31 -7.68 25.51
C THR A 455 -17.24 -7.15 24.57
N VAL A 456 -15.99 -7.15 25.03
CA VAL A 456 -14.81 -6.77 24.23
C VAL A 456 -14.20 -8.03 23.66
N THR A 457 -13.96 -8.05 22.35
CA THR A 457 -13.41 -9.19 21.63
C THR A 457 -11.99 -8.93 21.12
N GLY A 458 -11.50 -7.69 21.19
CA GLY A 458 -10.16 -7.37 20.74
C GLY A 458 -9.70 -5.96 21.13
N LEU A 459 -8.39 -5.80 21.27
CA LEU A 459 -7.70 -4.52 21.46
C LEU A 459 -6.52 -4.42 20.51
N THR A 460 -6.50 -3.36 19.70
CA THR A 460 -5.38 -3.05 18.81
C THR A 460 -5.02 -1.57 18.90
N ALA A 461 -3.77 -1.28 18.58
CA ALA A 461 -3.26 0.05 18.26
C ALA A 461 -2.23 -0.10 17.14
N TYR A 462 -2.14 0.87 16.25
CA TYR A 462 -1.10 0.95 15.23
C TYR A 462 -0.08 2.04 15.58
N PRO A 463 1.08 2.10 14.90
CA PRO A 463 2.01 3.22 15.05
C PRO A 463 1.30 4.56 14.85
N ALA A 464 1.92 5.63 15.33
CA ALA A 464 1.53 7.01 15.04
C ALA A 464 2.33 7.53 13.84
N GLU A 465 1.75 8.33 12.94
CA GLU A 465 2.57 9.06 11.98
C GLU A 465 3.19 10.18 12.81
N PRO A 466 4.53 10.29 12.89
CA PRO A 466 5.12 11.44 13.52
C PRO A 466 4.60 12.67 12.77
N ALA A 467 3.84 13.53 13.44
CA ALA A 467 3.33 14.78 12.85
C ALA A 467 4.45 15.70 12.33
N SER A 468 5.73 15.37 12.61
CA SER A 468 6.93 16.04 12.15
C SER A 468 7.67 15.36 10.99
N SER A 469 7.30 14.15 10.55
CA SER A 469 7.98 13.53 9.42
C SER A 469 7.52 14.15 8.11
N SER A 470 8.43 14.85 7.43
CA SER A 470 8.21 15.20 6.03
C SER A 470 7.92 13.89 5.26
N PRO A 471 6.87 13.84 4.41
CA PRO A 471 6.58 12.67 3.56
C PRO A 471 7.74 12.34 2.58
N ASP A 472 8.77 13.19 2.55
CA ASP A 472 9.98 13.05 1.75
C ASP A 472 11.19 12.48 2.52
N ASN A 473 11.05 12.13 3.80
CA ASN A 473 12.12 11.49 4.58
C ASN A 473 12.26 10.00 4.23
N LEU A 474 13.17 9.70 3.30
CA LEU A 474 13.54 8.36 2.88
C LEU A 474 14.19 7.51 3.97
N ALA A 475 14.75 8.13 5.01
CA ALA A 475 15.39 7.42 6.11
C ALA A 475 14.38 6.89 7.14
N LEU A 476 13.11 7.32 7.09
CA LEU A 476 12.10 6.95 8.08
C LEU A 476 11.96 5.42 8.18
N GLY A 477 12.17 4.88 9.38
CA GLY A 477 12.13 3.45 9.68
C GLY A 477 13.26 2.62 9.06
N CYS A 478 14.23 3.25 8.38
CA CYS A 478 15.37 2.53 7.80
C CYS A 478 16.34 2.06 8.88
N ARG A 479 16.97 0.91 8.63
CA ARG A 479 18.06 0.44 9.49
C ARG A 479 19.31 1.29 9.25
N TYR A 480 20.03 1.55 10.33
CA TYR A 480 21.30 2.23 10.28
C TYR A 480 22.35 1.58 11.19
N VAL A 481 23.62 1.90 10.93
CA VAL A 481 24.76 1.50 11.75
C VAL A 481 25.44 2.77 12.25
N VAL A 482 25.76 2.83 13.54
CA VAL A 482 26.52 3.94 14.12
C VAL A 482 27.91 3.51 14.59
N ARG A 483 28.91 4.35 14.33
CA ARG A 483 30.30 4.15 14.76
C ARG A 483 30.89 5.44 15.37
N PRO A 484 31.50 5.40 16.57
CA PRO A 484 31.52 4.27 17.51
C PRO A 484 30.12 4.03 18.09
N GLY A 485 29.87 2.80 18.58
CA GLY A 485 28.65 2.50 19.33
C GLY A 485 28.46 3.45 20.51
N HIS A 486 27.22 3.64 20.94
CA HIS A 486 26.86 4.55 22.04
C HIS A 486 27.32 4.01 23.41
N ARG A 487 27.62 4.90 24.36
CA ARG A 487 27.83 4.55 25.79
C ARG A 487 26.58 4.89 26.61
N ALA A 488 26.31 4.09 27.64
CA ALA A 488 25.01 3.87 28.30
C ALA A 488 24.25 5.06 28.92
N VAL A 489 24.69 6.32 28.78
CA VAL A 489 23.97 7.48 29.37
C VAL A 489 22.82 7.94 28.47
N TYR A 490 23.04 8.02 27.16
CA TYR A 490 22.03 8.39 26.15
C TYR A 490 22.09 7.37 25.00
N PRO A 491 21.63 6.12 25.25
CA PRO A 491 21.80 5.01 24.33
C PRO A 491 20.84 5.09 23.14
N ASP A 492 21.26 4.49 22.03
CA ASP A 492 20.41 4.16 20.88
C ASP A 492 19.89 2.73 21.09
N ARG A 493 18.58 2.58 21.27
CA ARG A 493 17.91 1.30 21.54
C ARG A 493 17.46 0.61 20.25
N GLY A 494 17.89 1.13 19.11
CA GLY A 494 17.63 0.58 17.79
C GLY A 494 16.48 1.32 17.12
N GLY A 495 16.81 2.42 16.45
CA GLY A 495 15.90 3.09 15.51
C GLY A 495 15.70 4.58 15.76
N GLU A 496 16.17 5.11 16.90
CA GLU A 496 15.87 6.49 17.34
C GLU A 496 16.28 7.56 16.34
N LEU A 497 17.37 7.39 15.58
CA LEU A 497 17.82 8.39 14.61
C LEU A 497 16.99 8.43 13.31
N THR A 498 15.99 7.57 13.16
CA THR A 498 15.20 7.43 11.94
C THR A 498 13.72 7.16 12.26
N ASP A 499 13.27 7.43 13.47
CA ASP A 499 11.91 7.13 13.93
C ASP A 499 10.94 8.31 13.72
N GLY A 500 11.45 9.44 13.22
CA GLY A 500 10.70 10.66 12.95
C GLY A 500 10.42 11.51 14.19
N LEU A 501 11.00 11.17 15.35
CA LEU A 501 10.76 11.87 16.61
C LEU A 501 11.85 12.91 16.90
N LEU A 502 11.44 14.19 16.81
CA LEU A 502 12.33 15.29 17.14
C LEU A 502 12.37 15.54 18.65
N SER A 503 13.57 15.85 19.15
CA SER A 503 13.73 16.41 20.49
C SER A 503 13.16 17.83 20.55
N GLU A 504 12.52 18.18 21.65
CA GLU A 504 11.95 19.51 21.90
C GLU A 504 12.58 20.18 23.13
N GLU A 505 13.17 19.39 24.04
CA GLU A 505 13.81 19.85 25.28
C GLU A 505 15.27 19.41 25.37
N GLY A 506 15.86 19.01 24.24
CA GLY A 506 17.21 18.44 24.19
C GLY A 506 17.27 17.07 24.89
N PHE A 507 18.45 16.71 25.37
CA PHE A 507 18.70 15.41 26.00
C PHE A 507 17.81 15.07 27.20
N ALA A 508 17.14 16.05 27.81
CA ALA A 508 16.25 15.85 28.94
C ALA A 508 14.96 15.10 28.57
N ASP A 509 14.50 15.20 27.32
CA ASP A 509 13.28 14.51 26.86
C ASP A 509 13.51 13.04 26.48
N GLY A 510 14.77 12.58 26.51
CA GLY A 510 15.14 11.20 26.21
C GLY A 510 14.98 10.79 24.76
N ARG A 511 14.84 11.75 23.82
CA ARG A 511 14.74 11.51 22.37
C ARG A 511 16.08 11.65 21.65
N THR A 512 17.16 12.00 22.35
CA THR A 512 18.49 12.15 21.74
C THR A 512 19.37 10.94 22.03
N VAL A 513 20.17 10.57 21.03
CA VAL A 513 21.32 9.70 21.18
C VAL A 513 22.57 10.57 21.38
N GLY A 514 23.42 10.20 22.33
CA GLY A 514 24.52 11.03 22.81
C GLY A 514 25.91 10.41 22.69
N TRP A 515 26.88 11.20 22.26
CA TRP A 515 28.31 10.85 22.25
C TRP A 515 29.17 11.92 22.89
N SER A 516 30.24 11.49 23.58
CA SER A 516 31.23 12.37 24.19
C SER A 516 32.61 11.74 24.14
N GLY A 517 33.66 12.56 23.99
CA GLY A 517 35.05 12.12 23.97
C GLY A 517 35.45 11.29 22.74
N VAL A 518 34.69 11.37 21.64
CA VAL A 518 34.96 10.63 20.39
C VAL A 518 35.40 11.57 19.28
N ALA A 519 36.32 11.12 18.42
CA ALA A 519 36.88 11.94 17.34
C ALA A 519 35.85 12.27 16.24
N LYS A 520 34.98 11.30 15.90
CA LYS A 520 33.87 11.45 14.96
C LYS A 520 32.77 10.42 15.26
N VAL A 521 31.56 10.73 14.83
CA VAL A 521 30.40 9.83 14.82
C VAL A 521 29.99 9.64 13.36
N VAL A 522 29.81 8.39 12.95
CA VAL A 522 29.40 8.01 11.61
C VAL A 522 28.07 7.28 11.69
N VAL A 523 27.05 7.76 10.98
CA VAL A 523 25.73 7.13 10.85
C VAL A 523 25.59 6.67 9.39
N GLU A 524 25.46 5.37 9.18
CA GLU A 524 25.27 4.76 7.86
C GLU A 524 23.87 4.20 7.74
N ILE A 525 23.04 4.83 6.90
CA ILE A 525 21.65 4.46 6.64
C ILE A 525 21.59 3.67 5.34
N THR A 526 20.89 2.54 5.35
CA THR A 526 20.60 1.77 4.13
C THR A 526 19.14 1.96 3.73
N LEU A 527 18.95 2.60 2.57
CA LEU A 527 17.65 2.81 1.96
C LEU A 527 17.13 1.51 1.30
N PRO A 528 15.81 1.32 1.17
CA PRO A 528 15.23 0.11 0.59
C PRO A 528 15.69 -0.15 -0.85
N GLU A 529 15.81 0.91 -1.63
CA GLU A 529 16.22 0.90 -3.04
C GLU A 529 17.14 2.10 -3.36
N ALA A 530 17.79 2.07 -4.53
CA ALA A 530 18.63 3.19 -4.98
C ALA A 530 17.76 4.32 -5.53
N VAL A 531 17.79 5.48 -4.87
CA VAL A 531 16.96 6.65 -5.18
C VAL A 531 17.80 7.93 -5.19
N PRO A 532 17.37 9.00 -5.86
CA PRO A 532 18.05 10.29 -5.77
C PRO A 532 18.03 10.84 -4.34
N VAL A 533 19.20 11.20 -3.81
CA VAL A 533 19.36 11.88 -2.53
C VAL A 533 19.71 13.33 -2.79
N GLU A 534 18.80 14.24 -2.46
CA GLU A 534 18.94 15.69 -2.69
C GLU A 534 19.38 16.45 -1.45
N ALA A 535 19.13 15.92 -0.26
CA ALA A 535 19.66 16.51 0.96
C ALA A 535 19.68 15.49 2.08
N VAL A 536 20.52 15.75 3.06
CA VAL A 536 20.49 15.02 4.33
C VAL A 536 20.58 16.04 5.45
N ARG A 537 19.72 15.90 6.46
CA ARG A 537 19.70 16.80 7.61
C ARG A 537 19.67 16.04 8.93
N CYS A 538 20.25 16.66 9.95
CA CYS A 538 20.37 16.11 11.30
C CYS A 538 19.72 17.06 12.30
N HIS A 539 18.81 16.55 13.13
CA HIS A 539 18.21 17.31 14.22
C HIS A 539 19.07 17.21 15.47
N LEU A 540 19.63 18.34 15.89
CA LEU A 540 20.71 18.40 16.87
C LEU A 540 20.37 19.36 18.01
N GLN A 541 20.93 19.08 19.18
CA GLN A 541 21.05 20.07 20.26
C GLN A 541 22.44 20.71 20.25
N GLY A 542 22.48 21.99 20.61
CA GLY A 542 23.67 22.79 20.88
C GLY A 542 23.37 23.94 21.84
N GLY A 543 24.16 25.02 21.73
CA GLY A 543 24.01 26.22 22.57
C GLY A 543 24.91 26.24 23.82
N GLY A 544 25.58 25.13 24.15
CA GLY A 544 26.59 25.06 25.21
C GLY A 544 26.08 24.61 26.57
N TYR A 545 24.76 24.53 26.77
CA TYR A 545 24.18 23.97 27.99
C TYR A 545 24.64 22.52 28.22
N ALA A 546 25.09 22.21 29.45
CA ALA A 546 25.66 20.91 29.84
C ALA A 546 26.79 20.41 28.91
N ALA A 547 27.59 21.33 28.35
CA ALA A 547 28.64 21.05 27.38
C ALA A 547 28.14 20.37 26.08
N VAL A 548 26.84 20.45 25.77
CA VAL A 548 26.26 20.03 24.50
C VAL A 548 26.52 21.11 23.45
N GLN A 549 27.20 20.72 22.38
CA GLN A 549 27.65 21.64 21.35
C GLN A 549 27.25 21.11 19.98
N TYR A 550 26.95 22.04 19.06
CA TYR A 550 26.82 21.68 17.65
C TYR A 550 28.13 21.06 17.15
N PRO A 551 28.07 20.07 16.24
CA PRO A 551 29.28 19.46 15.71
C PRO A 551 30.17 20.50 15.02
N ARG A 552 31.49 20.32 15.01
CA ARG A 552 32.40 21.19 14.26
C ARG A 552 32.21 21.03 12.76
N ALA A 553 31.95 19.80 12.31
CA ALA A 553 31.73 19.47 10.91
C ALA A 553 30.61 18.44 10.75
N LEU A 554 29.91 18.53 9.63
CA LEU A 554 28.97 17.55 9.10
C LEU A 554 29.37 17.30 7.64
N SER A 555 29.49 16.04 7.23
CA SER A 555 29.67 15.66 5.82
C SER A 555 28.84 14.44 5.50
N VAL A 556 28.27 14.42 4.30
CA VAL A 556 27.40 13.37 3.80
C VAL A 556 28.06 12.74 2.58
N ALA A 557 28.20 11.43 2.60
CA ALA A 557 28.61 10.63 1.46
C ALA A 557 27.49 9.67 1.08
N VAL A 558 27.43 9.32 -0.19
CA VAL A 558 26.42 8.44 -0.76
C VAL A 558 27.06 7.32 -1.56
N SER A 559 26.36 6.19 -1.69
CA SER A 559 26.85 5.01 -2.39
C SER A 559 25.69 4.16 -2.92
N ASP A 560 25.87 3.51 -4.07
CA ASP A 560 24.91 2.56 -4.62
C ASP A 560 25.11 1.15 -4.02
N ASP A 561 26.34 0.78 -3.66
CA ASP A 561 26.76 -0.57 -3.26
C ASP A 561 27.22 -0.70 -1.80
N GLY A 562 27.44 0.43 -1.12
CA GLY A 562 27.95 0.50 0.25
C GLY A 562 29.47 0.37 0.36
N GLU A 563 30.17 0.16 -0.75
CA GLU A 563 31.62 -0.01 -0.82
C GLU A 563 32.29 1.25 -1.41
N ARG A 564 31.74 1.79 -2.50
CA ARG A 564 32.27 2.96 -3.20
C ARG A 564 31.48 4.20 -2.81
N TRP A 565 32.14 5.10 -2.10
CA TRP A 565 31.51 6.30 -1.54
C TRP A 565 31.93 7.55 -2.29
N ARG A 566 30.97 8.42 -2.55
CA ARG A 566 31.17 9.76 -3.11
C ARG A 566 30.52 10.80 -2.20
N LEU A 567 31.08 12.01 -2.13
CA LEU A 567 30.42 13.09 -1.39
C LEU A 567 29.08 13.40 -2.04
N LEU A 568 28.07 13.68 -1.21
CA LEU A 568 26.78 14.15 -1.70
C LEU A 568 26.94 15.53 -2.38
N SER A 569 27.80 16.39 -1.82
CA SER A 569 28.10 17.71 -2.36
C SER A 569 29.34 18.30 -1.67
N ASP A 570 30.03 19.19 -2.37
CA ASP A 570 31.12 20.00 -1.82
C ASP A 570 30.61 21.26 -1.10
N ALA A 571 29.30 21.53 -1.17
CA ALA A 571 28.69 22.66 -0.48
C ALA A 571 28.75 22.48 1.05
N PRO A 572 29.11 23.54 1.80
CA PRO A 572 29.17 23.46 3.25
C PRO A 572 27.77 23.26 3.85
N PRO A 573 27.64 22.48 4.93
CA PRO A 573 26.36 22.27 5.59
C PRO A 573 25.85 23.55 6.26
N ARG A 574 24.56 23.80 6.15
CA ARG A 574 23.86 24.93 6.78
C ARG A 574 23.29 24.52 8.13
N THR A 575 23.25 25.48 9.06
CA THR A 575 22.57 25.29 10.36
C THR A 575 21.36 26.21 10.40
N GLU A 576 20.20 25.63 10.63
CA GLU A 576 18.90 26.29 10.75
C GLU A 576 18.45 26.17 12.20
N LEU A 577 18.57 27.27 12.95
CA LEU A 577 18.15 27.32 14.34
C LEU A 577 16.63 27.21 14.44
N LEU A 578 16.16 26.37 15.36
CA LEU A 578 14.74 26.29 15.68
C LEU A 578 14.35 27.40 16.68
N PRO A 579 13.11 27.92 16.59
CA PRO A 579 12.61 28.92 17.53
C PRO A 579 12.70 28.41 18.97
N ALA A 580 13.24 29.23 19.88
CA ALA A 580 13.24 28.92 21.30
C ALA A 580 11.80 28.88 21.83
N ARG A 581 11.47 27.83 22.59
CA ARG A 581 10.16 27.74 23.26
C ARG A 581 10.09 28.69 24.45
N ALA A 582 8.89 29.16 24.77
CA ALA A 582 8.64 29.90 25.99
C ALA A 582 9.02 29.02 27.20
N GLY A 583 9.91 29.52 28.06
CA GLY A 583 10.44 28.76 29.21
C GLY A 583 11.59 27.79 28.90
N ALA A 584 12.19 27.85 27.71
CA ALA A 584 13.36 27.05 27.37
C ALA A 584 14.55 27.36 28.29
N THR A 585 15.35 26.33 28.58
CA THR A 585 16.56 26.48 29.41
C THR A 585 17.58 27.37 28.72
N GLU A 586 18.13 28.34 29.46
CA GLU A 586 19.14 29.26 28.93
C GLU A 586 20.38 28.50 28.43
N GLY A 587 20.83 28.81 27.21
CA GLY A 587 21.94 28.11 26.54
C GLY A 587 21.57 26.77 25.89
N LEU A 588 20.30 26.34 25.92
CA LEU A 588 19.81 25.23 25.11
C LEU A 588 19.33 25.74 23.75
N SER A 589 19.84 25.17 22.67
CA SER A 589 19.45 25.51 21.30
C SER A 589 19.25 24.24 20.49
N LEU A 590 18.17 24.16 19.73
CA LEU A 590 17.91 23.08 18.78
C LEU A 590 18.08 23.61 17.36
N ALA A 591 18.59 22.77 16.47
CA ALA A 591 18.77 23.14 15.07
C ALA A 591 18.70 21.94 14.14
N TRP A 592 18.31 22.22 12.91
CA TRP A 592 18.63 21.35 11.78
C TRP A 592 20.00 21.70 11.25
N ARG A 593 20.85 20.68 11.05
CA ARG A 593 22.06 20.83 10.26
C ARG A 593 21.94 20.03 8.98
N ARG A 594 22.01 20.72 7.85
CA ARG A 594 21.59 20.21 6.55
C ARG A 594 22.72 20.34 5.54
N GLN A 595 23.00 19.27 4.80
CA GLN A 595 23.83 19.32 3.60
C GLN A 595 22.93 19.09 2.39
N GLU A 596 22.96 20.04 1.46
CA GLU A 596 22.28 19.93 0.17
C GLU A 596 23.16 19.13 -0.80
N GLY A 597 22.53 18.26 -1.57
CA GLY A 597 23.09 17.62 -2.75
C GLY A 597 22.95 18.48 -4.00
N PRO A 598 23.43 17.97 -5.16
CA PRO A 598 23.18 18.62 -6.43
C PRO A 598 21.67 18.62 -6.75
N PRO A 599 21.18 19.59 -7.55
CA PRO A 599 19.82 19.60 -8.04
C PRO A 599 19.44 18.28 -8.74
N GLY A 600 18.33 17.65 -8.33
CA GLY A 600 17.91 16.32 -8.81
C GLY A 600 18.52 15.12 -8.07
N GLY A 601 19.44 15.39 -7.14
CA GLY A 601 19.99 14.44 -6.20
C GLY A 601 21.03 13.50 -6.79
N GLU A 602 21.83 12.92 -5.90
CA GLU A 602 22.74 11.84 -6.23
C GLU A 602 22.04 10.52 -6.01
N ARG A 603 21.93 9.69 -7.04
CA ARG A 603 21.32 8.36 -6.92
C ARG A 603 22.10 7.51 -5.92
N ALA A 604 21.46 6.97 -4.90
CA ALA A 604 22.15 6.19 -3.88
C ALA A 604 21.19 5.26 -3.15
N ARG A 605 21.75 4.16 -2.63
CA ARG A 605 21.06 3.26 -1.71
C ARG A 605 21.59 3.40 -0.28
N HIS A 606 22.85 3.79 -0.12
CA HIS A 606 23.50 3.94 1.16
C HIS A 606 23.89 5.39 1.38
N VAL A 607 23.59 5.92 2.57
CA VAL A 607 23.89 7.28 2.97
C VAL A 607 24.74 7.23 4.23
N ARG A 608 25.89 7.91 4.23
CA ARG A 608 26.81 8.01 5.36
C ARG A 608 26.90 9.45 5.81
N VAL A 609 26.43 9.73 7.02
CA VAL A 609 26.61 11.01 7.69
C VAL A 609 27.79 10.92 8.65
N THR A 610 28.74 11.83 8.54
CA THR A 610 29.88 11.95 9.46
C THR A 610 29.79 13.26 10.20
N LEU A 611 29.78 13.19 11.53
CA LEU A 611 29.69 14.30 12.46
C LEU A 611 30.97 14.36 13.30
N VAL A 612 31.56 15.55 13.47
CA VAL A 612 32.75 15.75 14.32
C VAL A 612 32.33 16.49 15.58
N PRO A 613 32.27 15.85 16.76
CA PRO A 613 31.86 16.51 18.00
C PRO A 613 32.77 17.69 18.41
N ALA A 614 32.17 18.70 19.03
CA ALA A 614 32.86 19.82 19.69
C ALA A 614 32.77 19.75 21.24
N GLY A 615 32.01 18.78 21.75
CA GLY A 615 31.64 18.56 23.13
C GLY A 615 30.76 17.31 23.19
N TRP A 616 29.71 17.32 23.99
CA TRP A 616 28.63 16.35 23.84
C TRP A 616 27.90 16.58 22.51
N LEU A 617 27.83 15.54 21.68
CA LEU A 617 27.00 15.50 20.47
C LEU A 617 25.67 14.83 20.84
N MET A 618 24.56 15.53 20.63
CA MET A 618 23.21 15.03 20.86
C MET A 618 22.41 15.13 19.57
N LEU A 619 21.92 14.00 19.07
CA LEU A 619 21.20 13.87 17.81
C LEU A 619 19.90 13.13 18.06
N SER A 620 18.76 13.67 17.62
CA SER A 620 17.48 12.97 17.73
C SER A 620 17.03 12.36 16.41
N GLU A 621 17.40 12.92 15.25
CA GLU A 621 16.89 12.44 13.97
C GLU A 621 17.90 12.71 12.83
N VAL A 622 17.99 11.79 11.88
CA VAL A 622 18.66 11.94 10.59
C VAL A 622 17.65 11.70 9.49
N GLU A 623 17.39 12.72 8.69
CA GLU A 623 16.47 12.63 7.56
C GLU A 623 17.21 12.65 6.23
N VAL A 624 16.82 11.76 5.32
CA VAL A 624 17.33 11.70 3.94
C VAL A 624 16.22 12.14 3.00
N TRP A 625 16.48 13.14 2.18
CA TRP A 625 15.48 13.83 1.37
C TRP A 625 15.77 13.59 -0.11
N SER A 626 14.72 13.33 -0.89
CA SER A 626 14.83 13.07 -2.33
C SER A 626 14.34 14.20 -3.24
N GLY A 627 13.95 15.38 -2.75
CA GLY A 627 13.46 16.44 -3.65
C GLY A 627 12.12 16.18 -4.33
N GLY A 628 11.58 14.98 -4.14
CA GLY A 628 10.33 14.51 -4.73
C GLY A 628 10.70 13.55 -5.85
N ARG A 629 9.80 12.64 -6.20
CA ARG A 629 10.02 11.85 -7.41
C ARG A 629 9.86 12.78 -8.62
N ASN A 630 10.61 12.55 -9.69
CA ASN A 630 10.26 13.12 -10.98
C ASN A 630 8.91 12.52 -11.40
N VAL A 631 7.82 13.20 -11.03
CA VAL A 631 6.45 12.79 -11.37
C VAL A 631 6.13 13.03 -12.84
N ALA A 632 7.01 13.72 -13.56
CA ALA A 632 6.96 13.82 -15.01
C ALA A 632 7.65 12.64 -15.72
N LEU A 633 8.31 11.70 -15.02
CA LEU A 633 8.99 10.59 -15.68
C LEU A 633 8.02 9.74 -16.54
N LYS A 634 8.30 9.67 -17.84
CA LYS A 634 7.47 9.07 -18.90
C LYS A 634 6.07 9.67 -19.02
N ALA A 635 5.86 10.86 -18.48
CA ALA A 635 4.61 11.57 -18.60
C ALA A 635 4.45 12.11 -20.03
N PRO A 636 3.24 12.03 -20.61
CA PRO A 636 2.97 12.62 -21.91
C PRO A 636 3.08 14.14 -21.84
N TYR A 637 3.59 14.75 -22.91
CA TYR A 637 3.70 16.20 -23.03
C TYR A 637 3.29 16.68 -24.42
N ARG A 638 3.04 17.99 -24.52
CA ARG A 638 2.65 18.68 -25.76
C ARG A 638 3.40 19.98 -25.90
N PHE A 639 3.64 20.40 -27.15
CA PHE A 639 4.35 21.63 -27.46
C PHE A 639 3.48 22.65 -28.18
N ARG A 640 3.80 23.94 -27.97
CA ARG A 640 3.28 25.05 -28.77
C ARG A 640 4.38 26.10 -28.99
N PRO A 641 4.78 26.41 -30.25
CA PRO A 641 4.47 25.69 -31.49
C PRO A 641 5.17 24.32 -31.54
N LEU A 642 4.84 23.49 -32.54
CA LEU A 642 5.57 22.25 -32.80
C LEU A 642 7.07 22.54 -33.08
N PRO A 643 7.98 21.61 -32.73
CA PRO A 643 9.41 21.75 -33.04
C PRO A 643 9.66 21.88 -34.55
N HIS A 644 10.62 22.71 -34.95
CA HIS A 644 10.75 23.21 -36.33
C HIS A 644 11.57 22.32 -37.29
N ALA A 645 11.62 21.01 -37.09
CA ALA A 645 12.40 20.16 -37.97
C ALA A 645 11.77 18.81 -38.24
N ALA A 646 11.46 18.59 -39.52
CA ALA A 646 10.92 17.34 -40.02
C ALA A 646 11.91 16.17 -39.99
N GLN A 647 13.21 16.39 -39.66
CA GLN A 647 14.22 15.31 -39.52
C GLN A 647 15.33 15.54 -38.47
N ASN A 648 15.79 16.78 -38.18
CA ASN A 648 16.87 17.05 -37.20
C ASN A 648 16.33 17.69 -35.92
N TYR A 649 16.49 17.07 -34.74
CA TYR A 649 15.94 17.57 -33.45
C TYR A 649 14.42 17.41 -33.30
N SER A 650 13.85 16.42 -34.02
CA SER A 650 12.48 15.99 -33.84
C SER A 650 12.29 15.33 -32.46
N ASP A 651 11.09 15.49 -31.94
CA ASP A 651 10.64 14.79 -30.74
C ASP A 651 10.06 13.42 -31.10
N ASP A 652 10.24 12.43 -30.23
CA ASP A 652 9.67 11.08 -30.36
C ASP A 652 8.48 10.83 -29.42
N GLY A 653 8.06 11.86 -28.68
CA GLY A 653 6.98 11.80 -27.69
C GLY A 653 7.42 11.37 -26.29
N GLU A 654 8.69 10.97 -26.09
CA GLU A 654 9.21 10.54 -24.79
C GLU A 654 10.51 11.25 -24.37
N LYS A 655 11.28 11.81 -25.32
CA LYS A 655 12.58 12.46 -25.11
C LYS A 655 12.67 13.38 -23.91
N LEU A 656 11.68 14.25 -23.70
CA LEU A 656 11.75 15.27 -22.65
C LEU A 656 11.36 14.77 -21.26
N THR A 657 10.89 13.54 -21.14
CA THR A 657 10.48 12.97 -19.85
C THR A 657 11.07 11.58 -19.63
N ASN A 658 12.10 11.19 -20.38
CA ASN A 658 12.67 9.84 -20.32
C ASN A 658 13.68 9.67 -19.16
N GLY A 659 13.98 10.75 -18.41
CA GLY A 659 14.93 10.75 -17.30
C GLY A 659 16.39 10.89 -17.73
N THR A 660 16.66 11.29 -18.97
CA THR A 660 18.00 11.35 -19.55
C THR A 660 18.36 12.77 -19.99
N ALA A 661 19.24 13.43 -19.22
CA ALA A 661 19.78 14.75 -19.56
C ALA A 661 21.23 14.64 -20.04
N VAL A 662 21.45 14.75 -21.36
CA VAL A 662 22.78 14.62 -21.99
C VAL A 662 23.05 15.87 -22.84
N PRO A 663 24.25 16.47 -22.78
CA PRO A 663 24.61 17.64 -23.60
C PRO A 663 24.88 17.22 -25.07
N SER A 664 23.84 16.72 -25.76
CA SER A 664 23.89 16.24 -27.13
C SER A 664 22.67 16.72 -27.89
N PHE A 665 22.87 17.16 -29.14
CA PHE A 665 21.75 17.62 -29.96
C PHE A 665 20.76 16.50 -30.33
N GLU A 666 21.22 15.24 -30.39
CA GLU A 666 20.37 14.07 -30.69
C GLU A 666 19.30 13.83 -29.62
N HIS A 667 19.62 14.17 -28.37
CA HIS A 667 18.76 14.02 -27.20
C HIS A 667 17.99 15.30 -26.87
N THR A 668 17.86 16.23 -27.82
CA THR A 668 17.15 17.50 -27.60
C THR A 668 16.10 17.79 -28.65
N VAL A 669 15.10 18.56 -28.23
CA VAL A 669 14.02 19.10 -29.06
C VAL A 669 14.28 20.58 -29.29
N GLY A 670 14.13 21.04 -30.54
CA GLY A 670 14.61 22.35 -30.99
C GLY A 670 13.55 23.28 -31.63
N TRP A 671 13.69 24.58 -31.37
CA TRP A 671 12.93 25.66 -32.01
C TRP A 671 13.86 26.80 -32.44
N ASP A 672 13.64 27.37 -33.61
CA ASP A 672 14.41 28.50 -34.16
C ASP A 672 13.61 29.81 -34.30
N GLN A 673 12.30 29.77 -33.98
CA GLN A 673 11.40 30.92 -34.07
C GLN A 673 10.51 31.05 -32.81
N GLY A 674 10.52 32.23 -32.19
CA GLY A 674 9.60 32.59 -31.11
C GLY A 674 9.79 31.81 -29.80
N PRO A 675 8.97 32.10 -28.76
CA PRO A 675 8.96 31.31 -27.52
C PRO A 675 8.35 29.93 -27.75
N ALA A 676 8.80 28.95 -26.98
CA ALA A 676 8.26 27.59 -26.96
C ALA A 676 7.59 27.29 -25.63
N GLU A 677 6.43 26.66 -25.67
CA GLU A 677 5.72 26.14 -24.50
C GLU A 677 5.70 24.62 -24.52
N VAL A 678 6.03 24.00 -23.39
CA VAL A 678 5.98 22.56 -23.14
C VAL A 678 5.02 22.31 -22.00
N GLU A 679 3.94 21.59 -22.25
CA GLU A 679 2.96 21.22 -21.24
C GLU A 679 3.03 19.72 -20.97
N VAL A 680 3.36 19.35 -19.73
CA VAL A 680 3.43 17.96 -19.26
C VAL A 680 2.14 17.62 -18.51
N ASP A 681 1.44 16.55 -18.89
CA ASP A 681 0.33 15.98 -18.13
C ASP A 681 0.87 14.85 -17.25
N LEU A 682 0.92 15.09 -15.93
CA LEU A 682 1.42 14.15 -14.92
C LEU A 682 0.52 12.91 -14.75
N GLY A 683 -0.62 12.85 -15.47
CA GLY A 683 -1.56 11.72 -15.48
C GLY A 683 -2.50 11.67 -14.27
N ARG A 684 -2.11 12.30 -13.16
CA ARG A 684 -2.87 12.42 -11.91
C ARG A 684 -2.51 13.70 -11.16
N ALA A 685 -3.31 14.05 -10.15
CA ALA A 685 -2.96 15.11 -9.23
C ALA A 685 -1.69 14.73 -8.46
N CYS A 686 -0.70 15.62 -8.48
CA CYS A 686 0.55 15.50 -7.78
C CYS A 686 0.79 16.78 -6.97
N ARG A 687 1.36 16.64 -5.78
CA ARG A 687 1.81 17.78 -4.99
C ARG A 687 3.18 18.21 -5.48
N VAL A 688 3.21 19.18 -6.40
CA VAL A 688 4.42 19.68 -7.05
C VAL A 688 5.11 20.70 -6.15
N ARG A 689 6.43 20.56 -5.99
CA ARG A 689 7.26 21.46 -5.18
C ARG A 689 8.44 22.06 -5.91
N ALA A 690 8.83 21.50 -7.05
CA ALA A 690 9.87 22.06 -7.88
C ALA A 690 9.73 21.57 -9.33
N ALA A 691 10.39 22.25 -10.25
CA ALA A 691 10.60 21.75 -11.60
C ALA A 691 11.99 22.14 -12.09
N ARG A 692 12.54 21.34 -13.01
CA ARG A 692 13.78 21.64 -13.71
C ARG A 692 13.69 21.32 -15.19
N ALA A 693 14.46 22.05 -15.99
CA ALA A 693 14.55 21.90 -17.42
C ALA A 693 16.01 21.89 -17.86
N TYR A 694 16.42 20.86 -18.59
CA TYR A 694 17.76 20.75 -19.13
C TYR A 694 17.84 21.41 -20.50
N VAL A 695 18.55 22.53 -20.61
CA VAL A 695 18.62 23.35 -21.83
C VAL A 695 20.06 23.41 -22.35
N LEU A 696 20.24 23.48 -23.67
CA LEU A 696 21.57 23.58 -24.27
C LEU A 696 21.92 25.03 -24.64
N GLY A 697 23.22 25.33 -24.63
CA GLY A 697 23.79 26.60 -25.04
C GLY A 697 25.27 26.49 -25.44
N GLY A 698 26.00 27.61 -25.41
CA GLY A 698 27.42 27.66 -25.79
C GLY A 698 27.69 28.11 -27.24
N GLY A 699 26.67 28.56 -27.97
CA GLY A 699 26.80 29.25 -29.27
C GLY A 699 27.09 28.34 -30.48
N ASN A 700 27.55 27.11 -30.25
CA ASN A 700 27.79 26.14 -31.32
C ASN A 700 26.49 25.78 -32.06
N GLY A 701 26.54 25.69 -33.39
CA GLY A 701 25.36 25.44 -34.22
C GLY A 701 24.28 26.53 -34.14
N GLY A 702 24.60 27.71 -33.59
CA GLY A 702 23.63 28.77 -33.35
C GLY A 702 22.68 28.51 -32.17
N VAL A 703 23.03 27.59 -31.26
CA VAL A 703 22.24 27.26 -30.06
C VAL A 703 22.68 28.12 -28.87
N TYR A 704 21.73 28.80 -28.25
CA TYR A 704 22.00 29.68 -27.12
C TYR A 704 21.06 29.37 -25.95
N LEU A 705 21.52 29.65 -24.73
CA LEU A 705 20.67 29.51 -23.56
C LEU A 705 19.42 30.41 -23.71
N PRO A 706 18.24 29.92 -23.28
CA PRO A 706 17.04 30.74 -23.27
C PRO A 706 17.26 31.98 -22.40
N ARG A 707 16.70 33.11 -22.81
CA ARG A 707 16.68 34.34 -21.99
C ARG A 707 15.96 34.09 -20.66
N GLU A 708 14.90 33.30 -20.73
CA GLU A 708 14.05 32.99 -19.58
C GLU A 708 13.39 31.63 -19.78
N VAL A 709 13.28 30.87 -18.69
CA VAL A 709 12.40 29.69 -18.59
C VAL A 709 11.46 29.94 -17.42
N THR A 710 10.16 29.77 -17.61
CA THR A 710 9.16 29.93 -16.55
C THR A 710 8.30 28.69 -16.40
N LEU A 711 7.80 28.42 -15.19
CA LEU A 711 6.88 27.35 -14.84
C LEU A 711 5.52 27.91 -14.43
N SER A 712 4.46 27.35 -14.99
CA SER A 712 3.09 27.48 -14.49
C SER A 712 2.53 26.09 -14.16
N LEU A 713 1.72 25.99 -13.12
CA LEU A 713 1.08 24.74 -12.69
C LEU A 713 -0.44 24.85 -12.82
N SER A 714 -1.11 23.72 -13.05
CA SER A 714 -2.57 23.66 -13.15
C SER A 714 -3.12 22.30 -12.70
N ALA A 715 -4.27 22.29 -12.05
CA ALA A 715 -4.98 21.06 -11.68
C ALA A 715 -5.87 20.52 -12.81
N ASP A 716 -6.35 21.41 -13.69
CA ASP A 716 -7.41 21.13 -14.69
C ASP A 716 -6.98 21.41 -16.14
N GLY A 717 -5.78 21.97 -16.35
CA GLY A 717 -5.25 22.38 -17.65
C GLY A 717 -5.84 23.70 -18.16
N GLN A 718 -6.75 24.33 -17.41
CA GLN A 718 -7.44 25.56 -17.79
C GLN A 718 -7.00 26.74 -16.91
N ALA A 719 -7.02 26.57 -15.58
CA ALA A 719 -6.61 27.57 -14.62
C ALA A 719 -5.14 27.38 -14.26
N TRP A 720 -4.31 28.38 -14.57
CA TRP A 720 -2.85 28.31 -14.40
C TRP A 720 -2.35 29.27 -13.33
N THR A 721 -1.36 28.82 -12.56
CA THR A 721 -0.67 29.69 -11.60
C THR A 721 0.18 30.75 -12.31
N ALA A 722 0.46 31.84 -11.60
CA ALA A 722 1.41 32.85 -12.06
C ALA A 722 2.77 32.20 -12.43
N PRO A 723 3.41 32.62 -13.54
CA PRO A 723 4.68 32.05 -13.97
C PRO A 723 5.79 32.26 -12.93
N VAL A 724 6.51 31.18 -12.59
CA VAL A 724 7.66 31.20 -11.69
C VAL A 724 8.94 31.02 -12.52
N PRO A 725 9.92 31.94 -12.46
CA PRO A 725 11.14 31.83 -13.26
C PRO A 725 12.06 30.73 -12.73
N LEU A 726 12.53 29.88 -13.64
CA LEU A 726 13.59 28.90 -13.38
C LEU A 726 14.94 29.61 -13.44
N ARG A 727 15.76 29.39 -12.41
CA ARG A 727 17.11 29.94 -12.31
C ARG A 727 18.04 29.15 -13.22
N LEU A 728 18.64 29.83 -14.19
CA LEU A 728 19.75 29.33 -15.00
C LEU A 728 21.07 29.57 -14.26
N PRO A 729 21.94 28.56 -14.11
CA PRO A 729 23.27 28.76 -13.55
C PRO A 729 24.09 29.69 -14.48
N ARG A 730 24.63 30.79 -13.94
CA ARG A 730 25.47 31.74 -14.69
C ARG A 730 26.92 31.22 -14.78
N ARG A 731 27.53 31.08 -15.97
CA ARG A 731 28.35 32.11 -16.66
C ARG A 731 29.17 31.55 -17.84
N ASP A 732 29.54 32.49 -18.73
CA ASP A 732 30.48 32.48 -19.85
C ASP A 732 30.24 31.46 -20.98
N GLU A 733 29.66 31.94 -22.09
CA GLU A 733 29.30 31.18 -23.31
C GLU A 733 30.49 30.56 -24.07
N GLN A 734 31.69 30.51 -23.48
CA GLN A 734 32.92 30.07 -24.13
C GLN A 734 33.23 28.61 -23.83
N GLU A 735 32.37 27.69 -24.28
CA GLU A 735 32.73 26.28 -24.51
C GLU A 735 31.65 25.58 -25.35
N ALA A 736 32.05 24.65 -26.22
CA ALA A 736 31.17 23.99 -27.18
C ALA A 736 30.12 23.09 -26.48
N SER A 737 28.84 23.32 -26.79
CA SER A 737 27.66 22.57 -26.35
C SER A 737 27.58 22.27 -24.85
N PHE A 738 27.35 23.30 -24.03
CA PHE A 738 27.06 23.11 -22.60
C PHE A 738 25.56 22.89 -22.37
N GLY A 739 25.20 21.81 -21.66
CA GLY A 739 23.84 21.58 -21.19
C GLY A 739 23.70 21.95 -19.72
N VAL A 740 22.66 22.70 -19.37
CA VAL A 740 22.41 23.22 -18.02
C VAL A 740 21.02 22.93 -17.53
N TRP A 741 20.91 22.69 -16.23
CA TRP A 741 19.62 22.67 -15.55
C TRP A 741 19.18 24.07 -15.16
N ALA A 742 18.07 24.53 -15.76
CA ALA A 742 17.25 25.58 -15.18
C ALA A 742 16.38 24.97 -14.08
N SER A 743 16.21 25.61 -12.92
CA SER A 743 15.39 25.05 -11.83
C SER A 743 14.64 26.09 -11.01
N ALA A 744 13.47 25.72 -10.50
CA ALA A 744 12.67 26.53 -9.59
C ALA A 744 12.05 25.67 -8.49
N ASN A 745 12.05 26.20 -7.27
CA ASN A 745 11.24 25.70 -6.17
C ASN A 745 9.94 26.50 -6.11
N VAL A 746 8.83 25.82 -5.84
CA VAL A 746 7.51 26.41 -5.60
C VAL A 746 6.99 25.95 -4.23
N ALA A 747 6.05 26.71 -3.66
CA ALA A 747 5.33 26.23 -2.50
C ALA A 747 4.60 24.91 -2.89
N PRO A 748 4.71 23.82 -2.09
CA PRO A 748 4.09 22.55 -2.45
C PRO A 748 2.58 22.67 -2.66
N GLN A 749 2.11 22.41 -3.88
CA GLN A 749 0.71 22.61 -4.27
C GLN A 749 0.23 21.53 -5.25
N PRO A 750 -1.08 21.21 -5.26
CA PRO A 750 -1.65 20.24 -6.19
C PRO A 750 -1.57 20.72 -7.63
N ALA A 751 -1.12 19.85 -8.53
CA ALA A 751 -1.12 20.08 -9.96
C ALA A 751 -1.16 18.74 -10.71
N ARG A 752 -1.90 18.69 -11.82
CA ARG A 752 -1.83 17.61 -12.80
C ARG A 752 -1.02 18.02 -14.02
N TYR A 753 -0.99 19.31 -14.33
CA TYR A 753 -0.31 19.86 -15.50
C TYR A 753 0.80 20.80 -15.07
N ALA A 754 1.95 20.68 -15.73
CA ALA A 754 3.07 21.59 -15.59
C ALA A 754 3.44 22.17 -16.96
N ARG A 755 3.42 23.49 -17.08
CA ARG A 755 3.75 24.20 -18.33
C ARG A 755 5.04 24.96 -18.16
N LEU A 756 6.04 24.63 -18.97
CA LEU A 756 7.25 25.41 -19.12
C LEU A 756 7.14 26.32 -20.33
N ARG A 757 7.49 27.59 -20.17
CA ARG A 757 7.63 28.53 -21.28
C ARG A 757 9.07 28.98 -21.38
N LEU A 758 9.71 28.66 -22.50
CA LEU A 758 11.08 29.00 -22.81
C LEU A 758 11.10 30.16 -23.81
N THR A 759 11.76 31.25 -23.43
CA THR A 759 11.86 32.46 -24.25
C THR A 759 13.27 32.56 -24.81
N PRO A 760 13.45 32.58 -26.15
CA PRO A 760 14.78 32.63 -26.75
C PRO A 760 15.48 33.97 -26.46
N ALA A 761 16.80 33.91 -26.31
CA ALA A 761 17.64 35.12 -26.34
C ALA A 761 18.01 35.50 -27.78
N ARG A 762 18.50 34.51 -28.54
CA ARG A 762 18.85 34.54 -29.96
C ARG A 762 19.04 33.10 -30.45
N GLY A 763 18.99 32.87 -31.76
CA GLY A 763 19.27 31.54 -32.35
C GLY A 763 18.33 30.43 -31.88
N TRP A 764 18.82 29.19 -31.94
CA TRP A 764 18.07 27.98 -31.58
C TRP A 764 17.90 27.83 -30.07
N LEU A 765 16.68 27.44 -29.68
CA LEU A 765 16.28 27.03 -28.35
C LEU A 765 16.22 25.50 -28.31
N MET A 766 16.98 24.89 -27.41
CA MET A 766 17.10 23.43 -27.30
C MET A 766 16.78 22.97 -25.88
N LEU A 767 15.86 22.01 -25.76
CA LEU A 767 15.41 21.41 -24.51
C LEU A 767 15.66 19.90 -24.55
N GLY A 768 16.31 19.35 -23.54
CA GLY A 768 16.67 17.93 -23.46
C GLY A 768 15.83 17.12 -22.46
N GLU A 769 15.46 17.71 -21.33
CA GLU A 769 14.71 17.00 -20.28
C GLU A 769 13.87 18.01 -19.47
N VAL A 770 12.70 17.59 -19.04
CA VAL A 770 11.80 18.29 -18.13
C VAL A 770 11.48 17.38 -16.96
N GLU A 771 11.80 17.85 -15.76
CA GLU A 771 11.40 17.15 -14.55
C GLU A 771 10.48 18.01 -13.72
N VAL A 772 9.42 17.37 -13.23
CA VAL A 772 8.49 17.95 -12.27
C VAL A 772 8.64 17.15 -10.99
N LEU A 773 9.06 17.81 -9.93
CA LEU A 773 9.41 17.16 -8.67
C LEU A 773 8.25 17.30 -7.68
N GLY A 774 7.74 16.18 -7.22
CA GLY A 774 6.59 16.13 -6.34
C GLY A 774 6.27 14.73 -5.81
N THR A 775 5.11 14.62 -5.16
CA THR A 775 4.53 13.35 -4.69
C THR A 775 3.15 13.16 -5.31
N ALA A 776 2.73 11.92 -5.54
CA ALA A 776 1.36 11.65 -5.97
C ALA A 776 0.42 11.95 -4.80
N GLU A 777 -0.67 12.67 -5.05
CA GLU A 777 -1.72 12.90 -4.03
C GLU A 777 -2.72 11.74 -3.96
#